data_AF-A0A5Q4GFT3-F1
#
_entry.id   AF-A0A5Q4GFT3-F1
#
_cell.length_a   1.000
_cell.length_b   1.000
_cell.length_c   1.000
_cell.angle_alpha   90.00
_cell.angle_beta   90.00
_cell.angle_gamma   90.00
#
_symmetry.space_group_name_H-M   'P 1'
#
loop_
_entity.id
_entity.type
_entity.pdbx_description
1 polymer ?
#
loop_
_entity_poly.entity_id
_entity_poly.type
_entity_poly.pdbx_seq_one_letter_code
_entity_poly.pdbx_strand_id
1 'polypeptide(L)'
;MLPKEQDQATQRLRRRGDPACYAELHCKTNFSFLQGASHPEELVEYAARSGYAALAITDMASLAGVVRAHAAARQHGLHLVIGAEFEPCDAPPIVLWVTDRAAYGRLCRLITLGRRRAPKGQCHLAWRDIAEHAQGMLAGVLLRDLQRQSDQALRGYRECFGDRGSLVVELHHGPDDAYRLDQWQRLARSSGFPLVAAGDVYYHTPARQPLQHVLTAIRHGVPVDRAGSLLFPNAQRHLKSIDQLCAMFDAVPEALQRSLEIADRCTFSLDELRYEYPQELAPAGMTPIQYLKQLVWQGAKRRYPDGVPPKVLALLRHELPLIEQLRYEAYFLTVWDLVVFARSRGILCQGRGSAANSAVCYCLEITAVDPAQMDLLFERFISRERNEAPDIDVDFEHQRREEVLQYLYRKYGRERAGMAAAVIRYRTRSAIREVGKALGLSPDRITQLSKNMDGYPQQAIELQQRCQEMGVDTDSELGRRLVHLTSELIGFPRHLSQHTGGMVMTRGPLCELVPIENAAMADRTVVQWDKNDLEELGILKVDCLALGMLTAIRRCFQLVRETSGCHWTLASIPADDRSVYDMICRADTIGVFQIESRAQMAMLPRLQPRCYYDLVIEVAIVRPGPIQGQMVHPYLRRRGGQEAVTYPNEAIRCVLEKTLGVPIFQEQVMKLAVVAAGFTPGEADQLRRAMAAWRKNGHIETFRQKLLDGMRQRGLSDEFAQRVFQQIRGFGEYGFPESHAASFALLVYVSAYLKHHYPAAFAAALINSQPMGFYAPAQLIRDARQHGVSVLAADINHSDWDCTLDDPHTLRLGLRLIRGLSMNDAQAIQQARRHGPFRSVDELARRTGLTRGTISRLAAADACGSLDCHRRQAVWNALSQPAHHRPSPLIDPQDSLTERPVGLAAASIQEEVTSDYQTTGLTLRPHPMSFHRETLDRQGVVPAERLLQLPHNRQVKVAGMITMRQRPATGKGITFVTLEDETGIVNLVVYKNIWDRFHPVARHSNAWLVRGRLERRERVVHVLVQHLQDLGQQLSHIVASRDFH
;
A
#
# COMPACT_ATOMS: atom_id res chain seq x y z
N MET A 1 -21.65 -37.87 -29.54
CA MET A 1 -20.86 -39.11 -29.64
C MET A 1 -19.39 -38.72 -29.67
N LEU A 2 -18.51 -39.51 -29.04
CA LEU A 2 -17.16 -39.21 -28.53
C LEU A 2 -17.16 -38.65 -27.09
N PRO A 3 -17.09 -39.58 -26.11
CA PRO A 3 -15.92 -39.60 -25.22
C PRO A 3 -15.53 -41.03 -24.83
N LYS A 4 -14.36 -41.53 -25.25
CA LYS A 4 -13.71 -42.72 -24.64
C LYS A 4 -12.18 -42.74 -24.66
N GLU A 5 -11.49 -41.79 -25.31
CA GLU A 5 -10.02 -41.87 -25.44
C GLU A 5 -9.23 -41.09 -24.37
N GLN A 6 -9.81 -40.13 -23.65
CA GLN A 6 -9.08 -39.41 -22.59
C GLN A 6 -9.03 -40.16 -21.26
N ASP A 7 -10.04 -40.96 -20.93
CA ASP A 7 -10.04 -41.74 -19.67
C ASP A 7 -9.06 -42.93 -19.69
N GLN A 8 -8.72 -43.45 -20.88
CA GLN A 8 -7.76 -44.56 -21.00
C GLN A 8 -6.30 -44.11 -20.85
N ALA A 9 -5.97 -42.84 -21.13
CA ALA A 9 -4.64 -42.28 -20.89
C ALA A 9 -4.42 -42.06 -19.38
N THR A 10 -5.43 -41.59 -18.66
CA THR A 10 -5.38 -41.38 -17.20
C THR A 10 -5.41 -42.72 -16.43
N GLN A 11 -6.03 -43.76 -16.98
CA GLN A 11 -6.02 -45.11 -16.39
C GLN A 11 -4.75 -45.92 -16.71
N ARG A 12 -4.04 -45.65 -17.81
CA ARG A 12 -2.75 -46.33 -18.10
C ARG A 12 -1.58 -45.82 -17.26
N LEU A 13 -1.66 -44.61 -16.70
CA LEU A 13 -0.67 -44.07 -15.75
C LEU A 13 -0.81 -44.63 -14.31
N ARG A 14 -1.81 -45.46 -14.02
CA ARG A 14 -2.04 -46.07 -12.70
C ARG A 14 -1.75 -47.57 -12.62
N ARG A 15 -0.94 -48.13 -13.53
CA ARG A 15 -0.46 -49.53 -13.42
C ARG A 15 1.06 -49.59 -13.26
N ARG A 16 1.48 -50.10 -12.09
CA ARG A 16 2.81 -50.18 -11.44
C ARG A 16 3.03 -48.96 -10.53
N GLY A 17 2.85 -49.02 -9.22
CA GLY A 17 3.32 -50.09 -8.33
C GLY A 17 4.78 -49.90 -7.92
N ASP A 18 5.50 -48.96 -8.54
CA ASP A 18 6.81 -48.50 -8.07
C ASP A 18 6.64 -47.27 -7.16
N PRO A 19 7.31 -47.22 -6.00
CA PRO A 19 7.35 -46.03 -5.16
C PRO A 19 7.97 -44.87 -5.94
N ALA A 20 7.57 -43.63 -5.61
CA ALA A 20 8.18 -42.43 -6.19
C ALA A 20 9.72 -42.47 -6.00
N CYS A 21 10.48 -42.42 -7.09
CA CYS A 21 11.92 -42.72 -7.08
C CYS A 21 12.84 -41.51 -6.81
N TYR A 22 12.31 -40.30 -6.63
CA TYR A 22 13.14 -39.10 -6.48
C TYR A 22 12.48 -37.99 -5.67
N ALA A 23 13.31 -37.27 -4.90
CA ALA A 23 12.98 -36.01 -4.25
C ALA A 23 13.87 -34.89 -4.80
N GLU A 24 13.30 -33.78 -5.24
CA GLU A 24 14.12 -32.64 -5.67
C GLU A 24 14.63 -31.89 -4.44
N LEU A 25 15.95 -31.79 -4.27
CA LEU A 25 16.56 -31.19 -3.09
C LEU A 25 17.16 -29.80 -3.32
N HIS A 26 17.22 -29.31 -4.56
CA HIS A 26 17.77 -27.99 -4.88
C HIS A 26 16.88 -27.26 -5.88
N CYS A 27 15.93 -26.48 -5.36
CA CYS A 27 14.97 -25.72 -6.16
C CYS A 27 14.79 -24.28 -5.65
N LYS A 28 14.87 -23.33 -6.58
CA LYS A 28 14.66 -21.91 -6.35
C LYS A 28 13.30 -21.47 -6.86
N THR A 29 12.63 -20.68 -6.04
CA THR A 29 11.42 -19.97 -6.44
C THR A 29 11.79 -18.56 -6.90
N ASN A 30 10.80 -17.81 -7.40
CA ASN A 30 10.96 -16.39 -7.69
C ASN A 30 11.21 -15.51 -6.45
N PHE A 31 11.21 -16.07 -5.23
CA PHE A 31 11.70 -15.41 -4.02
C PHE A 31 13.22 -15.44 -3.86
N SER A 32 13.92 -16.25 -4.65
CA SER A 32 15.28 -15.95 -5.07
C SER A 32 15.24 -14.85 -6.12
N PHE A 33 15.11 -13.60 -5.67
CA PHE A 33 14.85 -12.44 -6.53
C PHE A 33 15.79 -12.37 -7.74
N LEU A 34 15.21 -12.18 -8.92
CA LEU A 34 15.90 -12.10 -10.21
C LEU A 34 16.69 -13.37 -10.59
N GLN A 35 16.43 -14.49 -9.93
CA GLN A 35 17.03 -15.78 -10.25
C GLN A 35 15.95 -16.78 -10.67
N GLY A 36 15.05 -17.15 -9.76
CA GLY A 36 13.98 -18.11 -10.04
C GLY A 36 12.91 -17.51 -10.95
N ALA A 37 12.50 -18.27 -11.96
CA ALA A 37 11.52 -17.89 -12.97
C ALA A 37 10.18 -18.63 -12.79
N SER A 38 9.85 -19.08 -11.58
CA SER A 38 8.58 -19.74 -11.27
C SER A 38 8.09 -19.42 -9.87
N HIS A 39 6.77 -19.37 -9.72
CA HIS A 39 6.13 -19.21 -8.43
C HIS A 39 6.26 -20.50 -7.60
N PRO A 40 6.29 -20.41 -6.26
CA PRO A 40 6.28 -21.58 -5.39
C PRO A 40 5.13 -22.55 -5.70
N GLU A 41 3.95 -22.02 -5.97
CA GLU A 41 2.74 -22.79 -6.27
C GLU A 41 2.88 -23.59 -7.59
N GLU A 42 3.46 -22.98 -8.63
CA GLU A 42 3.69 -23.64 -9.93
C GLU A 42 4.68 -24.80 -9.81
N LEU A 43 5.72 -24.63 -9.00
CA LEU A 43 6.73 -25.67 -8.77
C LEU A 43 6.13 -26.86 -8.03
N VAL A 44 5.35 -26.61 -6.97
CA VAL A 44 4.67 -27.65 -6.19
C VAL A 44 3.64 -28.39 -7.03
N GLU A 45 2.79 -27.68 -7.77
CA GLU A 45 1.77 -28.29 -8.64
C GLU A 45 2.42 -29.19 -9.70
N TYR A 46 3.49 -28.69 -10.35
CA TYR A 46 4.20 -29.45 -11.36
C TYR A 46 4.90 -30.67 -10.77
N ALA A 47 5.61 -30.54 -9.64
CA ALA A 47 6.28 -31.66 -8.97
C ALA A 47 5.29 -32.76 -8.57
N ALA A 48 4.15 -32.39 -7.97
CA ALA A 48 3.10 -33.33 -7.60
C ALA A 48 2.53 -34.06 -8.83
N ARG A 49 2.29 -33.35 -9.92
CA ARG A 49 1.82 -33.93 -11.20
C ARG A 49 2.85 -34.85 -11.86
N SER A 50 4.13 -34.58 -11.68
CA SER A 50 5.24 -35.36 -12.24
C SER A 50 5.64 -36.56 -11.39
N GLY A 51 4.99 -36.79 -10.24
CA GLY A 51 5.20 -37.98 -9.40
C GLY A 51 6.42 -37.91 -8.48
N TYR A 52 6.86 -36.71 -8.11
CA TYR A 52 7.95 -36.52 -7.15
C TYR A 52 7.54 -36.99 -5.75
N ALA A 53 8.47 -37.60 -5.01
CA ALA A 53 8.24 -37.98 -3.62
C ALA A 53 8.19 -36.75 -2.70
N ALA A 54 9.10 -35.81 -2.95
CA ALA A 54 9.22 -34.56 -2.21
C ALA A 54 9.82 -33.45 -3.07
N LEU A 55 9.62 -32.21 -2.62
CA LEU A 55 10.22 -31.01 -3.20
C LEU A 55 10.84 -30.15 -2.08
N ALA A 56 12.12 -29.83 -2.19
CA ALA A 56 12.78 -28.88 -1.32
C ALA A 56 12.72 -27.48 -1.91
N ILE A 57 12.36 -26.49 -1.09
CA ILE A 57 12.49 -25.08 -1.46
C ILE A 57 13.74 -24.53 -0.79
N THR A 58 14.71 -24.15 -1.61
CA THR A 58 16.06 -23.77 -1.19
C THR A 58 16.44 -22.42 -1.79
N ASP A 59 15.63 -21.40 -1.50
CA ASP A 59 15.90 -20.05 -1.98
C ASP A 59 17.21 -19.49 -1.39
N MET A 60 17.85 -18.57 -2.13
CA MET A 60 19.15 -17.99 -1.78
C MET A 60 19.07 -17.18 -0.47
N ALA A 61 19.59 -17.76 0.63
CA ALA A 61 19.55 -17.22 1.99
C ALA A 61 18.20 -16.57 2.33
N SER A 62 17.09 -17.26 2.04
CA SER A 62 15.73 -16.72 2.14
C SER A 62 14.72 -17.84 2.40
N LEU A 63 13.70 -17.52 3.18
CA LEU A 63 12.51 -18.35 3.40
C LEU A 63 11.22 -17.60 3.02
N ALA A 64 11.32 -16.58 2.16
CA ALA A 64 10.16 -15.76 1.79
C ALA A 64 9.11 -16.52 0.95
N GLY A 65 9.53 -17.54 0.17
CA GLY A 65 8.65 -18.33 -0.70
C GLY A 65 7.98 -19.53 -0.04
N VAL A 66 8.44 -19.94 1.15
CA VAL A 66 8.10 -21.27 1.70
C VAL A 66 6.65 -21.41 2.17
N VAL A 67 6.02 -20.33 2.65
CA VAL A 67 4.63 -20.38 3.13
C VAL A 67 3.67 -20.66 1.98
N ARG A 68 3.91 -20.03 0.82
CA ARG A 68 3.15 -20.26 -0.41
C ARG A 68 3.35 -21.68 -0.93
N ALA A 69 4.59 -22.17 -0.88
CA ALA A 69 4.88 -23.57 -1.21
C ALA A 69 4.14 -24.53 -0.27
N HIS A 70 4.13 -24.25 1.03
CA HIS A 70 3.48 -25.07 2.06
C HIS A 70 1.97 -25.17 1.88
N ALA A 71 1.31 -24.04 1.63
CA ALA A 71 -0.12 -24.00 1.34
C ALA A 71 -0.46 -24.84 0.10
N ALA A 72 0.31 -24.70 -0.98
CA ALA A 72 0.15 -25.51 -2.19
C ALA A 72 0.46 -27.00 -1.95
N ALA A 73 1.50 -27.31 -1.17
CA ALA A 73 1.93 -28.67 -0.88
C ALA A 73 0.86 -29.42 -0.07
N ARG A 74 0.25 -28.74 0.91
CA ARG A 74 -0.88 -29.25 1.69
C ARG A 74 -2.09 -29.57 0.78
N GLN A 75 -2.36 -28.72 -0.21
CA GLN A 75 -3.44 -28.93 -1.17
C GLN A 75 -3.21 -30.14 -2.08
N HIS A 76 -1.96 -30.37 -2.50
CA HIS A 76 -1.59 -31.45 -3.42
C HIS A 76 -1.09 -32.73 -2.73
N GLY A 77 -0.93 -32.73 -1.40
CA GLY A 77 -0.40 -33.86 -0.65
C GLY A 77 1.08 -34.16 -0.94
N LEU A 78 1.85 -33.15 -1.36
CA LEU A 78 3.29 -33.31 -1.65
C LEU A 78 4.11 -33.07 -0.38
N HIS A 79 5.12 -33.91 -0.12
CA HIS A 79 6.05 -33.67 0.99
C HIS A 79 6.97 -32.49 0.66
N LEU A 80 6.95 -31.45 1.49
CA LEU A 80 7.74 -30.23 1.29
C LEU A 80 8.94 -30.22 2.25
N VAL A 81 10.14 -30.16 1.70
CA VAL A 81 11.38 -30.00 2.47
C VAL A 81 11.74 -28.51 2.55
N ILE A 82 12.01 -28.01 3.75
CA ILE A 82 12.40 -26.62 3.94
C ILE A 82 13.93 -26.51 3.97
N GLY A 83 14.49 -25.59 3.20
CA GLY A 83 15.93 -25.36 3.18
C GLY A 83 16.31 -23.98 2.65
N ALA A 84 17.60 -23.74 2.51
CA ALA A 84 18.13 -22.54 1.87
C ALA A 84 19.53 -22.80 1.30
N GLU A 85 19.85 -22.13 0.19
CA GLU A 85 21.21 -22.08 -0.36
C GLU A 85 22.00 -20.92 0.26
N PHE A 86 23.28 -21.16 0.56
CA PHE A 86 24.23 -20.18 1.06
C PHE A 86 25.53 -20.19 0.27
N GLU A 87 26.11 -19.01 0.12
CA GLU A 87 27.42 -18.80 -0.49
C GLU A 87 28.31 -18.10 0.55
N PRO A 88 29.03 -18.87 1.40
CA PRO A 88 29.95 -18.30 2.35
C PRO A 88 31.16 -17.68 1.64
N CYS A 89 31.73 -16.62 2.21
CA CYS A 89 32.81 -15.86 1.56
C CYS A 89 34.16 -16.61 1.49
N ASP A 90 34.34 -17.64 2.31
CA ASP A 90 35.61 -18.35 2.56
C ASP A 90 35.49 -19.87 2.35
N ALA A 91 34.36 -20.37 1.83
CA ALA A 91 34.14 -21.79 1.61
C ALA A 91 33.22 -22.06 0.39
N PRO A 92 33.22 -23.30 -0.13
CA PRO A 92 32.26 -23.74 -1.16
C PRO A 92 30.80 -23.41 -0.79
N PRO A 93 29.92 -23.12 -1.79
CA PRO A 93 28.49 -22.96 -1.54
C PRO A 93 27.84 -24.24 -1.00
N ILE A 94 26.77 -24.07 -0.24
CA ILE A 94 26.09 -25.16 0.47
C ILE A 94 24.58 -24.95 0.48
N VAL A 95 23.84 -26.05 0.35
CA VAL A 95 22.41 -26.13 0.61
C VAL A 95 22.20 -26.78 1.97
N LEU A 96 21.37 -26.17 2.82
CA LEU A 96 21.00 -26.74 4.12
C LEU A 96 19.53 -27.13 4.13
N TRP A 97 19.23 -28.32 4.63
CA TRP A 97 17.87 -28.83 4.81
C TRP A 97 17.56 -29.07 6.28
N VAL A 98 16.32 -28.78 6.70
CA VAL A 98 15.90 -28.85 8.10
C VAL A 98 15.22 -30.18 8.40
N THR A 99 15.66 -30.84 9.47
CA THR A 99 15.10 -32.13 9.92
C THR A 99 13.89 -31.96 10.82
N ASP A 100 13.95 -30.96 11.70
CA ASP A 100 13.01 -30.73 12.80
C ASP A 100 12.87 -29.21 13.09
N ARG A 101 11.96 -28.90 14.01
CA ARG A 101 11.67 -27.52 14.45
C ARG A 101 12.91 -26.78 15.01
N ALA A 102 13.81 -27.48 15.69
CA ALA A 102 15.01 -26.86 16.26
C ALA A 102 16.04 -26.54 15.17
N ALA A 103 16.20 -27.43 14.19
CA ALA A 103 17.01 -27.19 12.99
C ALA A 103 16.47 -26.00 12.19
N TYR A 104 15.14 -25.89 12.03
CA TYR A 104 14.51 -24.71 11.42
C TYR A 104 14.84 -23.41 12.15
N GLY A 105 14.77 -23.39 13.48
CA GLY A 105 15.13 -22.22 14.28
C GLY A 105 16.59 -21.79 14.06
N ARG A 106 17.52 -22.76 13.99
CA ARG A 106 18.94 -22.51 13.69
C ARG A 106 19.17 -21.99 12.28
N LEU A 107 18.46 -22.54 11.28
CA LEU A 107 18.50 -22.02 9.91
C LEU A 107 18.05 -20.55 9.85
N CYS A 108 16.95 -20.22 10.53
CA CYS A 108 16.42 -18.86 10.53
C CYS A 108 17.36 -17.87 11.26
N ARG A 109 18.00 -18.31 12.36
CA ARG A 109 19.07 -17.55 13.04
C ARG A 109 20.27 -17.31 12.12
N LEU A 110 20.72 -18.32 11.39
CA LEU A 110 21.83 -18.22 10.43
C LEU A 110 21.52 -17.20 9.31
N ILE A 111 20.34 -17.31 8.69
CA ILE A 111 19.89 -16.33 7.67
C ILE A 111 19.84 -14.93 8.28
N THR A 112 19.25 -14.78 9.45
CA THR A 112 19.14 -13.49 10.16
C THR A 112 20.52 -12.88 10.42
N LEU A 113 21.48 -13.68 10.88
CA LEU A 113 22.86 -13.24 11.12
C LEU A 113 23.49 -12.67 9.84
N GLY A 114 23.42 -13.43 8.74
CA GLY A 114 24.01 -13.03 7.47
C GLY A 114 23.33 -11.82 6.84
N ARG A 115 22.00 -11.75 6.91
CA ARG A 115 21.20 -10.61 6.39
C ARG A 115 21.37 -9.35 7.22
N ARG A 116 21.57 -9.46 8.54
CA ARG A 116 21.79 -8.28 9.41
C ARG A 116 23.19 -7.70 9.32
N ARG A 117 24.19 -8.50 8.93
CA ARG A 117 25.57 -8.04 8.68
C ARG A 117 25.75 -7.34 7.32
N ALA A 118 24.78 -7.48 6.41
CA ALA A 118 24.87 -6.95 5.06
C ALA A 118 23.84 -5.82 4.81
N PRO A 119 24.04 -4.99 3.77
CA PRO A 119 22.99 -4.14 3.24
C PRO A 119 21.76 -4.96 2.83
N LYS A 120 20.59 -4.31 2.81
CA LYS A 120 19.33 -4.97 2.47
C LYS A 120 19.41 -5.72 1.13
N GLY A 121 18.95 -6.97 1.11
CA GLY A 121 18.96 -7.84 -0.06
C GLY A 121 20.25 -8.65 -0.26
N GLN A 122 21.31 -8.38 0.49
CA GLN A 122 22.56 -9.17 0.51
C GLN A 122 22.63 -10.04 1.77
N CYS A 123 23.57 -10.99 1.80
CA CYS A 123 23.81 -11.88 2.93
C CYS A 123 25.32 -12.13 3.04
N HIS A 124 25.92 -11.82 4.19
CA HIS A 124 27.36 -12.04 4.43
C HIS A 124 27.55 -13.08 5.53
N LEU A 125 28.02 -14.26 5.15
CA LEU A 125 28.33 -15.37 6.06
C LEU A 125 29.73 -15.91 5.75
N ALA A 126 30.42 -16.36 6.79
CA ALA A 126 31.62 -17.16 6.69
C ALA A 126 31.31 -18.62 7.08
N TRP A 127 32.20 -19.55 6.74
CA TRP A 127 32.09 -20.97 7.08
C TRP A 127 31.84 -21.19 8.57
N ARG A 128 32.55 -20.45 9.44
CA ARG A 128 32.39 -20.55 10.90
C ARG A 128 30.94 -20.31 11.34
N ASP A 129 30.23 -19.37 10.71
CA ASP A 129 28.87 -19.03 11.08
C ASP A 129 27.92 -20.21 10.77
N ILE A 130 28.18 -20.89 9.64
CA ILE A 130 27.44 -22.09 9.22
C ILE A 130 27.74 -23.24 10.19
N ALA A 131 29.02 -23.48 10.51
CA ALA A 131 29.43 -24.54 11.42
C ALA A 131 28.82 -24.40 12.82
N GLU A 132 28.75 -23.18 13.36
CA GLU A 132 28.14 -22.88 14.67
C GLU A 132 26.63 -23.18 14.70
N HIS A 133 25.95 -23.10 13.55
CA HIS A 133 24.50 -23.31 13.44
C HIS A 133 24.13 -24.70 12.89
N ALA A 134 25.11 -25.51 12.47
CA ALA A 134 24.92 -26.74 11.68
C ALA A 134 24.17 -27.88 12.39
N GLN A 135 24.02 -27.85 13.71
CA GLN A 135 23.45 -28.96 14.48
C GLN A 135 22.04 -29.35 13.97
N GLY A 136 21.78 -30.64 13.81
CA GLY A 136 20.50 -31.18 13.35
C GLY A 136 20.19 -30.95 11.86
N MET A 137 20.84 -30.01 11.16
CA MET A 137 20.61 -29.83 9.72
C MET A 137 21.32 -30.89 8.87
N LEU A 138 20.79 -31.14 7.68
CA LEU A 138 21.46 -31.88 6.62
C LEU A 138 22.10 -30.89 5.65
N ALA A 139 23.16 -31.31 4.96
CA ALA A 139 23.97 -30.44 4.10
C ALA A 139 24.25 -31.04 2.73
N GLY A 140 24.10 -30.24 1.69
CA GLY A 140 24.55 -30.53 0.33
C GLY A 140 25.63 -29.53 -0.09
N VAL A 141 26.87 -29.99 -0.23
CA VAL A 141 27.97 -29.12 -0.70
C VAL A 141 27.90 -29.01 -2.23
N LEU A 142 27.87 -27.78 -2.75
CA LEU A 142 27.76 -27.48 -4.17
C LEU A 142 29.15 -27.28 -4.79
N LEU A 143 29.49 -28.15 -5.73
CA LEU A 143 30.82 -28.16 -6.37
C LEU A 143 30.81 -27.43 -7.73
N ARG A 144 30.56 -26.11 -7.69
CA ARG A 144 30.44 -25.25 -8.89
C ARG A 144 31.77 -25.00 -9.61
N ASP A 145 32.88 -24.98 -8.88
CA ASP A 145 34.23 -24.78 -9.43
C ASP A 145 35.20 -25.83 -8.86
N LEU A 146 35.30 -26.95 -9.58
CA LEU A 146 36.13 -28.10 -9.20
C LEU A 146 37.64 -27.76 -9.16
N GLN A 147 38.08 -26.68 -9.81
CA GLN A 147 39.51 -26.30 -9.83
C GLN A 147 39.94 -25.52 -8.59
N ARG A 148 39.00 -24.84 -7.91
CA ARG A 148 39.28 -24.04 -6.70
C ARG A 148 38.94 -24.74 -5.38
N GLN A 149 38.27 -25.89 -5.43
CA GLN A 149 37.77 -26.59 -4.26
C GLN A 149 38.75 -27.71 -3.86
N SER A 150 39.56 -27.46 -2.83
CA SER A 150 40.54 -28.42 -2.33
C SER A 150 39.90 -29.48 -1.43
N ASP A 151 40.50 -30.67 -1.36
CA ASP A 151 40.15 -31.69 -0.34
C ASP A 151 40.14 -31.08 1.08
N GLN A 152 40.99 -30.09 1.32
CA GLN A 152 41.08 -29.39 2.61
C GLN A 152 39.81 -28.59 2.94
N ALA A 153 39.15 -27.98 1.95
CA ALA A 153 37.88 -27.28 2.16
C ALA A 153 36.75 -28.27 2.52
N LEU A 154 36.74 -29.46 1.91
CA LEU A 154 35.74 -30.50 2.18
C LEU A 154 35.94 -31.18 3.55
N ARG A 155 37.15 -31.21 4.10
CA ARG A 155 37.41 -31.73 5.46
C ARG A 155 36.61 -30.99 6.52
N GLY A 156 36.56 -29.66 6.45
CA GLY A 156 35.77 -28.85 7.40
C GLY A 156 34.29 -29.22 7.35
N TYR A 157 33.72 -29.36 6.15
CA TYR A 157 32.34 -29.84 5.99
C TYR A 157 32.15 -31.24 6.57
N ARG A 158 33.11 -32.16 6.36
CA ARG A 158 33.02 -33.55 6.83
C ARG A 158 33.08 -33.64 8.35
N GLU A 159 33.97 -32.88 8.98
CA GLU A 159 34.07 -32.78 10.44
C GLU A 159 32.78 -32.24 11.06
N CYS A 160 32.14 -31.26 10.40
CA CYS A 160 30.93 -30.62 10.90
C CYS A 160 29.66 -31.47 10.70
N PHE A 161 29.45 -32.00 9.50
CA PHE A 161 28.20 -32.69 9.14
C PHE A 161 28.29 -34.21 9.26
N GLY A 162 29.46 -34.82 9.14
CA GLY A 162 29.59 -36.28 9.17
C GLY A 162 28.68 -36.95 8.14
N ASP A 163 27.87 -37.91 8.58
CA ASP A 163 26.88 -38.65 7.79
C ASP A 163 25.69 -37.79 7.31
N ARG A 164 25.55 -36.57 7.84
CA ARG A 164 24.50 -35.60 7.48
C ARG A 164 24.85 -34.78 6.25
N GLY A 165 26.10 -34.83 5.80
CA GLY A 165 26.55 -34.13 4.61
C GLY A 165 26.54 -35.04 3.38
N SER A 166 26.32 -34.44 2.21
CA SER A 166 26.41 -35.08 0.90
C SER A 166 27.06 -34.12 -0.10
N LEU A 167 27.67 -34.65 -1.16
CA LEU A 167 28.10 -33.86 -2.32
C LEU A 167 26.97 -33.84 -3.34
N VAL A 168 26.56 -32.65 -3.75
CA VAL A 168 25.44 -32.46 -4.68
C VAL A 168 25.93 -32.64 -6.11
N VAL A 169 25.24 -33.51 -6.86
CA VAL A 169 25.51 -33.83 -8.26
C VAL A 169 24.39 -33.26 -9.12
N GLU A 170 24.77 -32.35 -10.02
CA GLU A 170 23.85 -31.62 -10.89
C GLU A 170 24.22 -31.85 -12.35
N LEU A 171 23.42 -32.67 -13.03
CA LEU A 171 23.59 -32.97 -14.45
C LEU A 171 22.58 -32.17 -15.29
N HIS A 172 23.04 -31.62 -16.40
CA HIS A 172 22.27 -30.69 -17.24
C HIS A 172 22.44 -30.96 -18.74
N HIS A 173 22.83 -32.17 -19.12
CA HIS A 173 23.20 -32.53 -20.50
C HIS A 173 24.24 -31.57 -21.12
N GLY A 174 25.21 -31.14 -20.30
CA GLY A 174 26.38 -30.40 -20.75
C GLY A 174 27.41 -31.31 -21.43
N PRO A 175 28.30 -30.75 -22.27
CA PRO A 175 29.35 -31.53 -22.93
C PRO A 175 30.33 -32.17 -21.93
N ASP A 176 30.48 -31.58 -20.74
CA ASP A 176 31.42 -32.02 -19.71
C ASP A 176 30.77 -32.85 -18.60
N ASP A 177 29.47 -33.16 -18.68
CA ASP A 177 28.72 -33.78 -17.58
C ASP A 177 29.31 -35.13 -17.17
N ALA A 178 29.68 -35.98 -18.13
CA ALA A 178 30.32 -37.27 -17.86
C ALA A 178 31.67 -37.12 -17.16
N TYR A 179 32.47 -36.12 -17.57
CA TYR A 179 33.75 -35.80 -16.93
C TYR A 179 33.56 -35.26 -15.50
N ARG A 180 32.59 -34.36 -15.30
CA ARG A 180 32.25 -33.82 -13.97
C ARG A 180 31.72 -34.90 -13.04
N LEU A 181 30.90 -35.82 -13.54
CA LEU A 181 30.39 -36.95 -12.77
C LEU A 181 31.51 -37.83 -12.23
N ASP A 182 32.48 -38.18 -13.08
CA ASP A 182 33.64 -38.96 -12.67
C ASP A 182 34.50 -38.20 -11.62
N GLN A 183 34.66 -36.88 -11.76
CA GLN A 183 35.33 -36.05 -10.75
C GLN A 183 34.58 -36.04 -9.42
N TRP A 184 33.26 -35.88 -9.43
CA TRP A 184 32.43 -35.93 -8.23
C TRP A 184 32.50 -37.30 -7.56
N GLN A 185 32.49 -38.40 -8.32
CA GLN A 185 32.68 -39.75 -7.78
C GLN A 185 34.06 -39.93 -7.12
N ARG A 186 35.12 -39.38 -7.73
CA ARG A 186 36.47 -39.41 -7.14
C ARG A 186 36.52 -38.60 -5.83
N LEU A 187 35.96 -37.41 -5.81
CA LEU A 187 35.88 -36.56 -4.62
C LEU A 187 35.02 -37.17 -3.51
N ALA A 188 33.91 -37.82 -3.86
CA ALA A 188 33.08 -38.54 -2.89
C ALA A 188 33.87 -39.66 -2.20
N ARG A 189 34.66 -40.43 -2.97
CA ARG A 189 35.52 -41.49 -2.43
C ARG A 189 36.64 -40.94 -1.56
N SER A 190 37.27 -39.82 -1.92
CA SER A 190 38.37 -39.24 -1.12
C SER A 190 37.88 -38.54 0.16
N SER A 191 36.74 -37.86 0.09
CA SER A 191 36.17 -37.08 1.21
C SER A 191 35.27 -37.89 2.15
N GLY A 192 34.78 -39.05 1.70
CA GLY A 192 33.86 -39.90 2.44
C GLY A 192 32.42 -39.38 2.49
N PHE A 193 32.06 -38.43 1.62
CA PHE A 193 30.69 -37.96 1.46
C PHE A 193 29.91 -38.77 0.42
N PRO A 194 28.66 -39.17 0.70
CA PRO A 194 27.79 -39.75 -0.31
C PRO A 194 27.41 -38.70 -1.37
N LEU A 195 27.20 -39.16 -2.60
CA LEU A 195 26.64 -38.34 -3.68
C LEU A 195 25.13 -38.23 -3.50
N VAL A 196 24.56 -37.07 -3.83
CA VAL A 196 23.11 -36.86 -3.90
C VAL A 196 22.75 -36.16 -5.20
N ALA A 197 21.73 -36.66 -5.89
CA ALA A 197 21.22 -36.06 -7.11
C ALA A 197 20.39 -34.81 -6.80
N ALA A 198 20.59 -33.74 -7.56
CA ALA A 198 19.76 -32.54 -7.51
C ALA A 198 19.62 -31.90 -8.90
N GLY A 199 18.55 -31.13 -9.11
CA GLY A 199 18.23 -30.53 -10.41
C GLY A 199 18.78 -29.13 -10.64
N ASP A 200 19.20 -28.42 -9.58
CA ASP A 200 19.44 -26.95 -9.55
C ASP A 200 18.36 -26.20 -10.33
N VAL A 201 17.12 -26.36 -9.86
CA VAL A 201 15.91 -25.95 -10.57
C VAL A 201 15.66 -24.47 -10.38
N TYR A 202 15.53 -23.72 -11.49
CA TYR A 202 15.15 -22.29 -11.46
C TYR A 202 13.73 -22.06 -11.97
N TYR A 203 13.11 -23.06 -12.60
CA TYR A 203 11.77 -22.95 -13.17
C TYR A 203 11.06 -24.29 -13.31
N HIS A 204 9.72 -24.31 -13.31
CA HIS A 204 8.95 -25.55 -13.38
C HIS A 204 8.99 -26.23 -14.76
N THR A 205 9.10 -25.45 -15.85
CA THR A 205 9.10 -25.97 -17.23
C THR A 205 10.16 -25.30 -18.11
N PRO A 206 10.69 -25.98 -19.16
CA PRO A 206 11.71 -25.40 -20.03
C PRO A 206 11.26 -24.13 -20.77
N ALA A 207 9.94 -23.95 -20.98
CA ALA A 207 9.36 -22.76 -21.59
C ALA A 207 9.62 -21.46 -20.79
N ARG A 208 10.00 -21.57 -19.50
CA ARG A 208 10.34 -20.42 -18.64
C ARG A 208 11.79 -19.94 -18.78
N GLN A 209 12.65 -20.64 -19.51
CA GLN A 209 14.06 -20.25 -19.70
C GLN A 209 14.21 -18.81 -20.25
N PRO A 210 13.44 -18.36 -21.27
CA PRO A 210 13.56 -16.98 -21.76
C PRO A 210 13.29 -15.93 -20.67
N LEU A 211 12.32 -16.19 -19.78
CA LEU A 211 12.05 -15.32 -18.64
C LEU A 211 13.22 -15.33 -17.64
N GLN A 212 13.80 -16.50 -17.38
CA GLN A 212 14.98 -16.64 -16.52
C GLN A 212 16.18 -15.84 -17.06
N HIS A 213 16.40 -15.87 -18.38
CA HIS A 213 17.44 -15.06 -19.03
C HIS A 213 17.17 -13.55 -18.87
N VAL A 214 15.92 -13.11 -19.01
CA VAL A 214 15.53 -11.72 -18.75
C VAL A 214 15.77 -11.33 -17.30
N LEU A 215 15.41 -12.17 -16.33
CA LEU A 215 15.66 -11.92 -14.91
C LEU A 215 17.17 -11.78 -14.63
N THR A 216 17.99 -12.64 -15.22
CA THR A 216 19.46 -12.58 -15.13
C THR A 216 20.01 -11.29 -15.73
N ALA A 217 19.55 -10.91 -16.93
CA ALA A 217 19.89 -9.65 -17.58
C ALA A 217 19.56 -8.43 -16.70
N ILE A 218 18.37 -8.43 -16.08
CA ILE A 218 17.95 -7.38 -15.14
C ILE A 218 18.86 -7.35 -13.90
N ARG A 219 19.21 -8.52 -13.34
CA ARG A 219 20.10 -8.64 -12.17
C ARG A 219 21.47 -8.04 -12.41
N HIS A 220 22.04 -8.29 -13.58
CA HIS A 220 23.40 -7.84 -13.94
C HIS A 220 23.43 -6.48 -14.66
N GLY A 221 22.27 -5.90 -14.98
CA GLY A 221 22.18 -4.62 -15.68
C GLY A 221 22.69 -4.66 -17.12
N VAL A 222 22.65 -5.83 -17.76
CA VAL A 222 23.13 -6.05 -19.13
C VAL A 222 22.01 -6.58 -20.02
N PRO A 223 21.91 -6.15 -21.29
CA PRO A 223 21.00 -6.76 -22.26
C PRO A 223 21.27 -8.26 -22.48
N VAL A 224 20.23 -9.03 -22.82
CA VAL A 224 20.30 -10.50 -22.99
C VAL A 224 21.29 -10.90 -24.09
N ASP A 225 21.35 -10.14 -25.19
CA ASP A 225 22.29 -10.36 -26.30
C ASP A 225 23.76 -10.16 -25.90
N ARG A 226 24.03 -9.46 -24.79
CA ARG A 226 25.37 -9.18 -24.25
C ARG A 226 25.69 -9.94 -22.97
N ALA A 227 24.74 -10.72 -22.44
CA ALA A 227 24.90 -11.40 -21.16
C ALA A 227 25.90 -12.57 -21.22
N GLY A 228 26.12 -13.17 -22.40
CA GLY A 228 27.16 -14.19 -22.60
C GLY A 228 27.07 -15.36 -21.62
N SER A 229 28.17 -15.65 -20.91
CA SER A 229 28.28 -16.75 -19.93
C SER A 229 27.48 -16.56 -18.65
N LEU A 230 26.82 -15.41 -18.46
CA LEU A 230 25.88 -15.21 -17.35
C LEU A 230 24.58 -16.00 -17.55
N LEU A 231 24.23 -16.33 -18.79
CA LEU A 231 23.02 -17.09 -19.12
C LEU A 231 23.26 -18.59 -19.04
N PHE A 232 22.21 -19.36 -18.80
CA PHE A 232 22.31 -20.81 -18.83
C PHE A 232 22.51 -21.30 -20.28
N PRO A 233 23.41 -22.29 -20.50
CA PRO A 233 23.75 -22.76 -21.84
C PRO A 233 22.60 -23.51 -22.52
N ASN A 234 21.69 -24.09 -21.73
CA ASN A 234 20.54 -24.86 -22.22
C ASN A 234 19.35 -24.74 -21.24
N ALA A 235 18.20 -25.28 -21.63
CA ALA A 235 16.96 -25.17 -20.87
C ALA A 235 16.83 -26.19 -19.73
N GLN A 236 17.87 -26.93 -19.34
CA GLN A 236 17.76 -28.14 -18.50
C GLN A 236 17.54 -27.90 -17.00
N ARG A 237 17.56 -26.66 -16.52
CA ARG A 237 17.33 -26.30 -15.10
C ARG A 237 15.84 -26.23 -14.72
N HIS A 238 15.06 -27.22 -15.14
CA HIS A 238 13.65 -27.39 -14.79
C HIS A 238 13.36 -28.70 -14.05
N LEU A 239 12.15 -28.82 -13.50
CA LEU A 239 11.63 -30.09 -12.96
C LEU A 239 11.45 -31.10 -14.11
N LYS A 240 12.24 -32.18 -14.10
CA LYS A 240 12.26 -33.21 -15.14
C LYS A 240 11.26 -34.33 -14.84
N SER A 241 10.95 -35.17 -15.82
CA SER A 241 10.23 -36.41 -15.52
C SER A 241 11.13 -37.39 -14.75
N ILE A 242 10.52 -38.30 -13.98
CA ILE A 242 11.26 -39.33 -13.24
C ILE A 242 12.08 -40.22 -14.20
N ASP A 243 11.50 -40.59 -15.36
CA ASP A 243 12.21 -41.39 -16.38
C ASP A 243 13.49 -40.70 -16.89
N GLN A 244 13.43 -39.37 -17.10
CA GLN A 244 14.60 -38.59 -17.52
C GLN A 244 15.66 -38.58 -16.43
N LEU A 245 15.26 -38.43 -15.16
CA LEU A 245 16.19 -38.42 -14.03
C LEU A 245 16.86 -39.79 -13.86
N CYS A 246 16.10 -40.89 -13.94
CA CYS A 246 16.65 -42.24 -13.91
C CYS A 246 17.67 -42.47 -15.03
N ALA A 247 17.38 -42.02 -16.25
CA ALA A 247 18.32 -42.12 -17.37
C ALA A 247 19.57 -41.23 -17.20
N MET A 248 19.41 -40.03 -16.65
CA MET A 248 20.54 -39.11 -16.40
C MET A 248 21.50 -39.61 -15.33
N PHE A 249 20.97 -40.28 -14.30
CA PHE A 249 21.73 -40.80 -13.17
C PHE A 249 21.95 -42.32 -13.23
N ASP A 250 21.82 -42.94 -14.40
CA ASP A 250 21.97 -44.40 -14.58
C ASP A 250 23.35 -44.92 -14.12
N ALA A 251 24.39 -44.09 -14.26
CA ALA A 251 25.73 -44.40 -13.77
C ALA A 251 25.90 -44.31 -12.24
N VAL A 252 24.97 -43.64 -11.54
CA VAL A 252 25.02 -43.37 -10.09
C VAL A 252 23.61 -43.42 -9.47
N PRO A 253 22.89 -44.56 -9.56
CA PRO A 253 21.51 -44.67 -9.07
C PRO A 253 21.40 -44.43 -7.55
N GLU A 254 22.47 -44.68 -6.79
CA GLU A 254 22.54 -44.39 -5.36
C GLU A 254 22.35 -42.89 -5.05
N ALA A 255 22.68 -42.00 -5.98
CA ALA A 255 22.48 -40.56 -5.78
C ALA A 255 20.98 -40.18 -5.77
N LEU A 256 20.14 -40.90 -6.54
CA LEU A 256 18.69 -40.74 -6.51
C LEU A 256 18.12 -41.30 -5.20
N GLN A 257 18.58 -42.47 -4.76
CA GLN A 257 18.15 -43.06 -3.48
C GLN A 257 18.50 -42.16 -2.30
N ARG A 258 19.70 -41.57 -2.31
CA ARG A 258 20.12 -40.62 -1.28
C ARG A 258 19.21 -39.40 -1.20
N SER A 259 18.60 -38.97 -2.32
CA SER A 259 17.65 -37.86 -2.30
C SER A 259 16.41 -38.18 -1.46
N LEU A 260 15.92 -39.41 -1.56
CA LEU A 260 14.77 -39.91 -0.79
C LEU A 260 15.13 -40.05 0.69
N GLU A 261 16.31 -40.61 1.01
CA GLU A 261 16.77 -40.72 2.40
C GLU A 261 16.85 -39.36 3.12
N ILE A 262 17.31 -38.32 2.41
CA ILE A 262 17.38 -36.96 2.94
C ILE A 262 15.98 -36.40 3.15
N ALA A 263 15.08 -36.57 2.18
CA ALA A 263 13.69 -36.14 2.30
C ALA A 263 12.99 -36.84 3.48
N ASP A 264 13.15 -38.16 3.65
CA ASP A 264 12.56 -38.92 4.74
C ASP A 264 13.04 -38.47 6.13
N ARG A 265 14.29 -37.98 6.22
CA ARG A 265 14.84 -37.40 7.45
C ARG A 265 14.32 -35.99 7.73
N CYS A 266 13.73 -35.32 6.75
CA CYS A 266 13.21 -33.95 6.85
C CYS A 266 11.74 -33.94 7.27
N THR A 267 11.49 -34.13 8.56
CA THR A 267 10.12 -34.27 9.10
C THR A 267 9.41 -32.95 9.44
N PHE A 268 10.15 -31.84 9.46
CA PHE A 268 9.63 -30.55 9.88
C PHE A 268 8.51 -30.03 8.97
N SER A 269 7.40 -29.60 9.57
CA SER A 269 6.32 -28.88 8.91
C SER A 269 6.16 -27.46 9.46
N LEU A 270 5.81 -26.50 8.60
CA LEU A 270 5.46 -25.14 9.05
C LEU A 270 4.23 -25.12 9.98
N ASP A 271 3.40 -26.17 9.98
CA ASP A 271 2.26 -26.32 10.90
C ASP A 271 2.71 -26.49 12.38
N GLU A 272 3.97 -26.84 12.62
CA GLU A 272 4.55 -26.92 13.96
C GLU A 272 4.87 -25.54 14.56
N LEU A 273 4.86 -24.47 13.75
CA LEU A 273 5.14 -23.12 14.21
C LEU A 273 3.97 -22.58 15.05
N ARG A 274 4.09 -22.68 16.37
CA ARG A 274 3.13 -22.09 17.31
C ARG A 274 3.53 -20.66 17.67
N TYR A 275 2.61 -19.74 17.45
CA TYR A 275 2.80 -18.35 17.84
C TYR A 275 2.57 -18.14 19.33
N GLU A 276 3.53 -17.54 20.02
CA GLU A 276 3.49 -17.27 21.46
C GLU A 276 3.67 -15.78 21.74
N TYR A 277 2.68 -15.16 22.40
CA TYR A 277 2.74 -13.75 22.79
C TYR A 277 3.71 -13.47 23.96
N PRO A 278 4.31 -12.27 24.02
CA PRO A 278 5.06 -11.80 25.18
C PRO A 278 4.25 -11.83 26.48
N GLN A 279 4.89 -12.21 27.60
CA GLN A 279 4.26 -12.29 28.92
C GLN A 279 4.34 -10.99 29.73
N GLU A 280 5.21 -10.05 29.33
CA GLU A 280 5.54 -8.79 30.04
C GLU A 280 4.42 -7.72 29.98
N LEU A 281 3.18 -8.12 29.68
CA LEU A 281 2.02 -7.24 29.49
C LEU A 281 1.22 -7.02 30.77
N ALA A 282 1.39 -7.89 31.76
CA ALA A 282 0.70 -7.81 33.05
C ALA A 282 1.70 -7.55 34.20
N PRO A 283 1.27 -6.85 35.27
CA PRO A 283 2.07 -6.70 36.48
C PRO A 283 2.44 -8.05 37.11
N ALA A 284 3.55 -8.09 37.83
CA ALA A 284 3.99 -9.30 38.54
C ALA A 284 2.90 -9.80 39.51
N GLY A 285 2.55 -11.09 39.40
CA GLY A 285 1.53 -11.73 40.23
C GLY A 285 0.10 -11.70 39.67
N MET A 286 -0.14 -11.09 38.50
CA MET A 286 -1.44 -11.13 37.81
C MET A 286 -1.36 -11.85 36.47
N THR A 287 -2.40 -12.58 36.11
CA THR A 287 -2.52 -13.13 34.74
C THR A 287 -2.95 -12.02 33.77
N PRO A 288 -2.58 -12.11 32.47
CA PRO A 288 -3.02 -11.16 31.46
C PRO A 288 -4.55 -10.95 31.42
N ILE A 289 -5.33 -12.02 31.60
CA ILE A 289 -6.80 -11.90 31.61
C ILE A 289 -7.35 -11.19 32.85
N GLN A 290 -6.74 -11.40 34.04
CA GLN A 290 -7.11 -10.69 35.26
C GLN A 290 -6.85 -9.19 35.11
N TYR A 291 -5.67 -8.84 34.59
CA TYR A 291 -5.29 -7.46 34.36
C TYR A 291 -6.17 -6.78 33.31
N LEU A 292 -6.48 -7.47 32.21
CA LEU A 292 -7.43 -6.99 31.19
C LEU A 292 -8.81 -6.70 31.79
N LYS A 293 -9.38 -7.64 32.57
CA LYS A 293 -10.68 -7.46 33.24
C LYS A 293 -10.65 -6.21 34.13
N GLN A 294 -9.60 -6.02 34.92
CA GLN A 294 -9.44 -4.85 35.79
C GLN A 294 -9.43 -3.53 34.98
N LEU A 295 -8.63 -3.45 33.93
CA LEU A 295 -8.52 -2.26 33.08
C LEU A 295 -9.85 -1.92 32.38
N VAL A 296 -10.57 -2.93 31.90
CA VAL A 296 -11.88 -2.75 31.25
C VAL A 296 -12.89 -2.13 32.22
N TRP A 297 -12.98 -2.64 33.45
CA TRP A 297 -13.92 -2.08 34.44
C TRP A 297 -13.53 -0.67 34.89
N GLN A 298 -12.23 -0.37 35.01
CA GLN A 298 -11.76 1.00 35.26
C GLN A 298 -12.08 1.93 34.09
N GLY A 299 -11.91 1.46 32.85
CA GLY A 299 -12.29 2.16 31.63
C GLY A 299 -13.79 2.47 31.55
N ALA A 300 -14.63 1.48 31.86
CA ALA A 300 -16.08 1.64 31.88
C ALA A 300 -16.53 2.73 32.85
N LYS A 301 -15.94 2.79 34.06
CA LYS A 301 -16.21 3.87 35.05
C LYS A 301 -15.81 5.26 34.56
N ARG A 302 -14.70 5.36 33.82
CA ARG A 302 -14.23 6.64 33.25
C ARG A 302 -15.10 7.13 32.11
N ARG A 303 -15.56 6.23 31.24
CA ARG A 303 -16.40 6.56 30.06
C ARG A 303 -17.85 6.84 30.43
N TYR A 304 -18.36 6.16 31.46
CA TYR A 304 -19.73 6.31 31.94
C TYR A 304 -19.74 6.72 33.42
N PRO A 305 -19.43 8.00 33.73
CA PRO A 305 -19.39 8.49 35.11
C PRO A 305 -20.75 8.37 35.81
N ASP A 306 -21.85 8.50 35.06
CA ASP A 306 -23.23 8.40 35.56
C ASP A 306 -23.76 6.95 35.63
N GLY A 307 -22.91 5.96 35.31
CA GLY A 307 -23.24 4.54 35.34
C GLY A 307 -23.26 3.88 33.97
N VAL A 308 -22.80 2.62 33.90
CA VAL A 308 -22.69 1.87 32.65
C VAL A 308 -24.08 1.45 32.16
N PRO A 309 -24.47 1.78 30.92
CA PRO A 309 -25.78 1.39 30.37
C PRO A 309 -26.00 -0.15 30.39
N PRO A 310 -27.23 -0.64 30.61
CA PRO A 310 -27.51 -2.08 30.68
C PRO A 310 -27.08 -2.86 29.44
N LYS A 311 -27.24 -2.25 28.24
CA LYS A 311 -26.79 -2.80 26.96
C LYS A 311 -25.28 -3.04 26.95
N VAL A 312 -24.49 -2.05 27.38
CA VAL A 312 -23.02 -2.13 27.41
C VAL A 312 -22.56 -3.13 28.47
N LEU A 313 -23.24 -3.18 29.62
CA LEU A 313 -22.95 -4.16 30.67
C LEU A 313 -23.15 -5.60 30.18
N ALA A 314 -24.23 -5.86 29.43
CA ALA A 314 -24.49 -7.17 28.83
C ALA A 314 -23.41 -7.55 27.80
N LEU A 315 -22.99 -6.59 26.97
CA LEU A 315 -21.89 -6.79 26.01
C LEU A 315 -20.58 -7.14 26.73
N LEU A 316 -20.16 -6.37 27.74
CA LEU A 316 -18.92 -6.65 28.49
C LEU A 316 -18.94 -8.04 29.15
N ARG A 317 -20.09 -8.48 29.68
CA ARG A 317 -20.27 -9.82 30.25
C ARG A 317 -20.21 -10.93 29.20
N HIS A 318 -20.48 -10.62 27.93
CA HIS A 318 -20.39 -11.57 26.82
C HIS A 318 -18.98 -11.60 26.19
N GLU A 319 -18.36 -10.44 25.97
CA GLU A 319 -17.07 -10.29 25.31
C GLU A 319 -15.91 -10.84 26.14
N LEU A 320 -15.85 -10.53 27.44
CA LEU A 320 -14.72 -10.91 28.31
C LEU A 320 -14.51 -12.44 28.40
N PRO A 321 -15.54 -13.27 28.63
CA PRO A 321 -15.39 -14.73 28.59
C PRO A 321 -14.97 -15.26 27.22
N LEU A 322 -15.43 -14.64 26.13
CA LEU A 322 -15.05 -15.08 24.78
C LEU A 322 -13.56 -14.82 24.51
N ILE A 323 -13.05 -13.66 24.94
CA ILE A 323 -11.63 -13.31 24.84
C ILE A 323 -10.78 -14.31 25.62
N GLU A 324 -11.20 -14.67 26.83
CA GLU A 324 -10.53 -15.66 27.70
C GLU A 324 -10.53 -17.07 27.09
N GLN A 325 -11.64 -17.50 26.50
CA GLN A 325 -11.75 -18.81 25.83
C GLN A 325 -10.82 -18.91 24.62
N LEU A 326 -10.70 -17.84 23.84
CA LEU A 326 -9.88 -17.80 22.62
C LEU A 326 -8.43 -17.35 22.86
N ARG A 327 -8.07 -17.02 24.12
CA ARG A 327 -6.73 -16.61 24.56
C ARG A 327 -6.17 -15.36 23.87
N TYR A 328 -7.03 -14.37 23.63
CA TYR A 328 -6.65 -13.11 22.96
C TYR A 328 -6.28 -11.97 23.91
N GLU A 329 -6.23 -12.19 25.23
CA GLU A 329 -5.99 -11.14 26.22
C GLU A 329 -4.66 -10.39 26.03
N ALA A 330 -3.60 -11.08 25.64
CA ALA A 330 -2.29 -10.47 25.37
C ALA A 330 -2.34 -9.50 24.19
N TYR A 331 -3.16 -9.80 23.17
CA TYR A 331 -3.32 -8.92 22.02
C TYR A 331 -3.99 -7.60 22.41
N PHE A 332 -5.08 -7.65 23.18
CA PHE A 332 -5.77 -6.45 23.68
C PHE A 332 -4.88 -5.60 24.57
N LEU A 333 -4.12 -6.22 25.48
CA LEU A 333 -3.18 -5.51 26.34
C LEU A 333 -2.06 -4.83 25.54
N THR A 334 -1.56 -5.47 24.49
CA THR A 334 -0.54 -4.88 23.61
C THR A 334 -1.05 -3.63 22.92
N VAL A 335 -2.27 -3.66 22.37
CA VAL A 335 -2.88 -2.50 21.71
C VAL A 335 -3.21 -1.40 22.73
N TRP A 336 -3.74 -1.77 23.91
CA TRP A 336 -3.99 -0.83 24.99
C TRP A 336 -2.70 -0.09 25.41
N ASP A 337 -1.60 -0.82 25.60
CA ASP A 337 -0.30 -0.27 25.96
C ASP A 337 0.23 0.73 24.91
N LEU A 338 0.06 0.43 23.62
CA LEU A 338 0.37 1.34 22.53
C LEU A 338 -0.44 2.63 22.57
N VAL A 339 -1.75 2.52 22.83
CA VAL A 339 -2.66 3.68 22.93
C VAL A 339 -2.30 4.52 24.15
N VAL A 340 -1.97 3.91 25.29
CA VAL A 340 -1.49 4.60 26.49
C VAL A 340 -0.19 5.35 26.21
N PHE A 341 0.78 4.70 25.56
CA PHE A 341 2.04 5.34 25.16
C PHE A 341 1.78 6.55 24.25
N ALA A 342 0.97 6.37 23.19
CA ALA A 342 0.63 7.45 22.26
C ALA A 342 0.02 8.65 22.99
N ARG A 343 -0.98 8.42 23.86
CA ARG A 343 -1.61 9.47 24.67
C ARG A 343 -0.63 10.16 25.61
N SER A 344 0.28 9.43 26.27
CA SER A 344 1.30 10.00 27.15
C SER A 344 2.26 10.96 26.44
N ARG A 345 2.42 10.81 25.12
CA ARG A 345 3.24 11.67 24.26
C ARG A 345 2.42 12.68 23.46
N GLY A 346 1.12 12.80 23.73
CA GLY A 346 0.20 13.68 23.01
C GLY A 346 0.08 13.32 21.52
N ILE A 347 0.24 12.05 21.15
CA ILE A 347 0.04 11.54 19.79
C ILE A 347 -1.43 11.18 19.63
N LEU A 348 -2.10 11.79 18.65
CA LEU A 348 -3.47 11.40 18.32
C LEU A 348 -3.50 10.00 17.72
N CYS A 349 -4.42 9.17 18.22
CA CYS A 349 -4.65 7.82 17.74
C CYS A 349 -6.13 7.47 17.71
N GLN A 350 -6.51 6.56 16.82
CA GLN A 350 -7.89 6.08 16.71
C GLN A 350 -7.94 4.63 16.22
N GLY A 351 -8.64 3.78 16.96
CA GLY A 351 -8.98 2.43 16.51
C GLY A 351 -10.06 2.43 15.42
N ARG A 352 -9.90 1.56 14.43
CA ARG A 352 -10.80 1.42 13.28
C ARG A 352 -11.15 -0.04 13.01
N GLY A 353 -12.03 -0.26 12.02
CA GLY A 353 -12.34 -1.61 11.55
C GLY A 353 -13.34 -2.31 12.47
N SER A 354 -13.22 -3.63 12.60
CA SER A 354 -14.08 -4.44 13.46
C SER A 354 -13.82 -4.19 14.94
N ALA A 355 -12.67 -3.62 15.32
CA ALA A 355 -12.39 -3.24 16.71
C ALA A 355 -13.43 -2.26 17.29
N ALA A 356 -14.06 -1.43 16.43
CA ALA A 356 -15.16 -0.54 16.83
C ALA A 356 -16.41 -1.30 17.33
N ASN A 357 -16.57 -2.58 17.00
CA ASN A 357 -17.68 -3.42 17.47
C ASN A 357 -17.52 -3.95 18.90
N SER A 358 -16.41 -3.65 19.57
CA SER A 358 -16.12 -4.18 20.91
C SER A 358 -16.32 -3.12 22.00
N ALA A 359 -17.16 -3.44 22.97
CA ALA A 359 -17.31 -2.67 24.19
C ALA A 359 -16.01 -2.69 25.03
N VAL A 360 -15.26 -3.80 25.00
CA VAL A 360 -13.93 -3.90 25.62
C VAL A 360 -12.96 -2.88 25.01
N CYS A 361 -12.88 -2.80 23.67
CA CYS A 361 -12.03 -1.81 22.98
C CYS A 361 -12.42 -0.36 23.31
N TYR A 362 -13.71 -0.07 23.41
CA TYR A 362 -14.20 1.27 23.79
C TYR A 362 -13.80 1.65 25.23
N CYS A 363 -13.98 0.72 26.18
CA CYS A 363 -13.59 0.92 27.58
C CYS A 363 -12.08 1.10 27.76
N LEU A 364 -11.27 0.39 26.98
CA LEU A 364 -9.81 0.54 26.94
C LEU A 364 -9.35 1.81 26.20
N GLU A 365 -10.29 2.61 25.69
CA GLU A 365 -10.06 3.83 24.92
C GLU A 365 -9.29 3.63 23.61
N ILE A 366 -9.29 2.39 23.10
CA ILE A 366 -8.74 2.04 21.79
C ILE A 366 -9.64 2.63 20.69
N THR A 367 -10.96 2.56 20.87
CA THR A 367 -11.94 3.12 19.95
C THR A 367 -12.68 4.30 20.57
N ALA A 368 -13.18 5.19 19.71
CA ALA A 368 -13.99 6.35 20.12
C ALA A 368 -15.50 6.17 19.87
N VAL A 369 -15.90 5.05 19.26
CA VAL A 369 -17.29 4.77 18.90
C VAL A 369 -18.03 4.16 20.09
N ASP A 370 -19.09 4.82 20.56
CA ASP A 370 -19.87 4.38 21.71
C ASP A 370 -20.83 3.22 21.33
N PRO A 371 -20.66 2.01 21.89
CA PRO A 371 -21.56 0.87 21.63
C PRO A 371 -22.98 1.06 22.16
N ALA A 372 -23.24 2.06 23.02
CA ALA A 372 -24.60 2.39 23.43
C ALA A 372 -25.42 3.00 22.28
N GLN A 373 -24.79 3.83 21.45
CA GLN A 373 -25.44 4.58 20.37
C GLN A 373 -25.59 3.79 19.06
N MET A 374 -24.85 2.69 18.92
CA MET A 374 -24.81 1.87 17.70
C MET A 374 -25.15 0.41 18.00
N ASP A 375 -25.77 -0.29 17.04
CA ASP A 375 -26.06 -1.73 17.17
C ASP A 375 -25.00 -2.52 16.42
N LEU A 376 -23.84 -2.66 17.05
CA LEU A 376 -22.67 -3.29 16.46
C LEU A 376 -22.68 -4.80 16.69
N LEU A 377 -22.26 -5.58 15.67
CA LEU A 377 -22.20 -7.04 15.73
C LEU A 377 -20.79 -7.47 16.18
N PHE A 378 -20.66 -7.97 17.41
CA PHE A 378 -19.37 -8.36 17.99
C PHE A 378 -18.78 -9.61 17.34
N GLU A 379 -19.62 -10.54 16.88
CA GLU A 379 -19.22 -11.79 16.22
C GLU A 379 -18.40 -11.54 14.94
N ARG A 380 -18.58 -10.36 14.35
CA ARG A 380 -17.77 -9.88 13.23
C ARG A 380 -16.33 -9.58 13.62
N PHE A 381 -16.09 -9.21 14.86
CA PHE A 381 -14.77 -8.98 15.40
C PHE A 381 -14.14 -10.28 15.91
N ILE A 382 -14.84 -11.04 16.75
CA ILE A 382 -14.36 -12.32 17.31
C ILE A 382 -15.48 -13.36 17.26
N SER A 383 -15.21 -14.55 16.70
CA SER A 383 -16.16 -15.67 16.65
C SER A 383 -15.49 -17.01 16.97
N ARG A 384 -16.22 -17.90 17.66
CA ARG A 384 -15.74 -19.25 18.01
C ARG A 384 -15.59 -20.15 16.79
N GLU A 385 -16.50 -20.05 15.84
CA GLU A 385 -16.52 -20.89 14.64
C GLU A 385 -15.38 -20.58 13.67
N ARG A 386 -14.76 -19.40 13.84
CA ARG A 386 -13.75 -18.87 12.93
C ARG A 386 -12.36 -19.41 13.25
N ASN A 387 -12.02 -19.56 14.54
CA ASN A 387 -10.65 -19.80 15.03
C ASN A 387 -9.57 -18.93 14.33
N GLU A 388 -9.94 -17.76 13.79
CA GLU A 388 -9.01 -16.80 13.18
C GLU A 388 -8.76 -15.64 14.15
N ALA A 389 -7.53 -15.15 14.10
CA ALA A 389 -7.05 -13.89 14.66
C ALA A 389 -8.05 -12.73 14.65
N PRO A 390 -8.22 -11.96 15.75
CA PRO A 390 -8.78 -10.62 15.67
C PRO A 390 -7.77 -9.65 15.04
N ASP A 391 -8.24 -8.72 14.21
CA ASP A 391 -7.43 -7.66 13.60
C ASP A 391 -7.83 -6.31 14.23
N ILE A 392 -6.98 -5.75 15.10
CA ILE A 392 -7.16 -4.44 15.71
C ILE A 392 -6.21 -3.44 15.04
N ASP A 393 -6.76 -2.67 14.11
CA ASP A 393 -6.09 -1.57 13.45
C ASP A 393 -6.16 -0.30 14.30
N VAL A 394 -5.00 0.34 14.54
CA VAL A 394 -4.94 1.67 15.15
C VAL A 394 -4.22 2.65 14.22
N ASP A 395 -4.93 3.71 13.84
CA ASP A 395 -4.38 4.83 13.09
C ASP A 395 -3.67 5.81 14.05
N PHE A 396 -2.41 6.12 13.79
CA PHE A 396 -1.62 7.15 14.48
C PHE A 396 -1.33 8.34 13.57
N GLU A 397 -0.88 9.46 14.14
CA GLU A 397 -0.34 10.57 13.36
C GLU A 397 0.79 10.10 12.41
N HIS A 398 0.63 10.34 11.12
CA HIS A 398 1.61 9.95 10.10
C HIS A 398 3.05 10.40 10.43
N GLN A 399 3.24 11.64 10.89
CA GLN A 399 4.58 12.18 11.18
C GLN A 399 5.20 11.63 12.47
N ARG A 400 4.39 11.17 13.43
CA ARG A 400 4.85 10.73 14.76
C ARG A 400 4.73 9.23 14.98
N ARG A 401 4.24 8.47 13.99
CA ARG A 401 4.17 7.01 14.02
C ARG A 401 5.52 6.35 14.34
N GLU A 402 6.63 6.96 13.91
CA GLU A 402 7.96 6.41 14.20
C GLU A 402 8.23 6.30 15.70
N GLU A 403 7.76 7.26 16.50
CA GLU A 403 7.92 7.22 17.96
C GLU A 403 7.25 5.97 18.57
N VAL A 404 6.11 5.56 18.00
CA VAL A 404 5.33 4.39 18.41
C VAL A 404 6.01 3.09 18.00
N LEU A 405 6.53 3.01 16.77
CA LEU A 405 7.29 1.84 16.31
C LEU A 405 8.57 1.65 17.14
N GLN A 406 9.29 2.74 17.42
CA GLN A 406 10.50 2.71 18.24
C GLN A 406 10.20 2.37 19.70
N TYR A 407 9.01 2.71 20.21
CA TYR A 407 8.56 2.24 21.52
C TYR A 407 8.46 0.71 21.57
N LEU A 408 7.86 0.07 20.55
CA LEU A 408 7.79 -1.39 20.47
C LEU A 408 9.18 -2.03 20.42
N TYR A 409 10.08 -1.51 19.61
CA TYR A 409 11.45 -2.02 19.53
C TYR A 409 12.22 -1.86 20.84
N ARG A 410 12.05 -0.75 21.55
CA ARG A 410 12.67 -0.55 22.88
C ARG A 410 12.09 -1.46 23.94
N LYS A 411 10.78 -1.73 23.91
CA LYS A 411 10.10 -2.57 24.89
C LYS A 411 10.41 -4.05 24.71
N TYR A 412 10.28 -4.57 23.49
CA TYR A 412 10.42 -6.00 23.22
C TYR A 412 11.80 -6.41 22.72
N GLY A 413 12.59 -5.46 22.21
CA GLY A 413 13.87 -5.72 21.56
C GLY A 413 13.72 -6.07 20.08
N ARG A 414 14.74 -5.74 19.27
CA ARG A 414 14.79 -6.04 17.82
C ARG A 414 14.93 -7.53 17.50
N GLU A 415 15.19 -8.36 18.50
CA GLU A 415 15.29 -9.82 18.38
C GLU A 415 13.93 -10.51 18.50
N ARG A 416 12.97 -9.88 19.19
CA ARG A 416 11.63 -10.43 19.45
C ARG A 416 10.52 -9.69 18.72
N ALA A 417 10.83 -8.53 18.14
CA ALA A 417 9.91 -7.71 17.37
C ALA A 417 10.45 -7.38 15.96
N GLY A 418 9.57 -7.34 14.97
CA GLY A 418 9.90 -6.99 13.60
C GLY A 418 8.67 -6.61 12.78
N MET A 419 8.86 -5.84 11.71
CA MET A 419 7.80 -5.48 10.78
C MET A 419 7.52 -6.61 9.79
N ALA A 420 6.25 -6.83 9.44
CA ALA A 420 5.89 -7.66 8.29
C ALA A 420 6.50 -7.11 7.00
N ALA A 421 6.84 -7.99 6.05
CA ALA A 421 7.21 -7.57 4.72
C ALA A 421 5.98 -7.16 3.89
N ALA A 422 6.25 -6.41 2.83
CA ALA A 422 5.35 -6.22 1.71
C ALA A 422 6.07 -6.69 0.44
N VAL A 423 5.54 -7.70 -0.23
CA VAL A 423 6.11 -8.21 -1.48
C VAL A 423 5.75 -7.26 -2.62
N ILE A 424 6.71 -6.45 -3.07
CA ILE A 424 6.50 -5.54 -4.19
C ILE A 424 6.57 -6.35 -5.48
N ARG A 425 5.47 -6.37 -6.24
CA ARG A 425 5.37 -7.11 -7.50
C ARG A 425 5.55 -6.21 -8.72
N TYR A 426 6.04 -6.79 -9.81
CA TYR A 426 6.08 -6.11 -11.11
C TYR A 426 4.67 -5.78 -11.58
N ARG A 427 4.42 -4.48 -11.80
CA ARG A 427 3.24 -3.97 -12.50
C ARG A 427 3.59 -3.66 -13.96
N THR A 428 2.58 -3.47 -14.81
CA THR A 428 2.73 -3.25 -16.26
C THR A 428 3.85 -2.27 -16.63
N ARG A 429 3.82 -1.05 -16.07
CA ARG A 429 4.85 -0.01 -16.37
C ARG A 429 6.26 -0.40 -15.97
N SER A 430 6.41 -1.06 -14.81
CA SER A 430 7.72 -1.52 -14.33
C SER A 430 8.22 -2.73 -15.10
N ALA A 431 7.33 -3.67 -15.46
CA ALA A 431 7.67 -4.85 -16.22
C ALA A 431 8.20 -4.46 -17.61
N ILE A 432 7.50 -3.59 -18.34
CA ILE A 432 7.95 -3.09 -19.65
C ILE A 432 9.29 -2.38 -19.57
N ARG A 433 9.49 -1.59 -18.52
CA ARG A 433 10.74 -0.85 -18.35
C ARG A 433 11.92 -1.80 -18.20
N GLU A 434 11.79 -2.82 -17.37
CA GLU A 434 12.88 -3.75 -17.11
C GLU A 434 13.06 -4.78 -18.25
N VAL A 435 11.97 -5.32 -18.80
CA VAL A 435 12.02 -6.21 -19.98
C VAL A 435 12.55 -5.45 -21.20
N GLY A 436 12.11 -4.21 -21.42
CA GLY A 436 12.60 -3.38 -22.52
C GLY A 436 14.10 -3.12 -22.45
N LYS A 437 14.64 -2.83 -21.25
CA LYS A 437 16.09 -2.71 -21.03
C LYS A 437 16.80 -4.04 -21.30
N ALA A 438 16.26 -5.15 -20.79
CA ALA A 438 16.85 -6.49 -20.97
C ALA A 438 16.87 -6.91 -22.45
N LEU A 439 15.88 -6.49 -23.25
CA LEU A 439 15.82 -6.72 -24.69
C LEU A 439 16.60 -5.67 -25.52
N GLY A 440 17.29 -4.72 -24.89
CA GLY A 440 18.15 -3.74 -25.57
C GLY A 440 17.41 -2.55 -26.22
N LEU A 441 16.17 -2.25 -25.82
CA LEU A 441 15.45 -1.06 -26.30
C LEU A 441 16.08 0.24 -25.80
N SER A 442 16.00 1.31 -26.60
CA SER A 442 16.51 2.62 -26.19
C SER A 442 15.71 3.23 -25.03
N PRO A 443 16.36 3.99 -24.12
CA PRO A 443 15.68 4.63 -22.98
C PRO A 443 14.50 5.52 -23.38
N ASP A 444 14.59 6.19 -24.53
CA ASP A 444 13.54 7.06 -25.06
C ASP A 444 12.29 6.25 -25.45
N ARG A 445 12.47 5.15 -26.18
CA ARG A 445 11.36 4.24 -26.54
C ARG A 445 10.72 3.62 -25.31
N ILE A 446 11.53 3.19 -24.33
CA ILE A 446 11.04 2.64 -23.07
C ILE A 446 10.23 3.69 -22.30
N THR A 447 10.70 4.93 -22.26
CA THR A 447 10.01 6.05 -21.58
C THR A 447 8.69 6.35 -22.27
N GLN A 448 8.68 6.38 -23.61
CA GLN A 448 7.47 6.57 -24.41
C GLN A 448 6.44 5.45 -24.16
N LEU A 449 6.85 4.19 -24.21
CA LEU A 449 5.99 3.05 -23.92
C LEU A 449 5.45 3.09 -22.48
N SER A 450 6.33 3.31 -21.50
CA SER A 450 5.98 3.30 -20.07
C SER A 450 5.03 4.45 -19.69
N LYS A 451 5.18 5.65 -20.27
CA LYS A 451 4.33 6.81 -20.00
C LYS A 451 2.92 6.68 -20.59
N ASN A 452 2.78 5.99 -21.72
CA ASN A 452 1.50 5.85 -22.43
C ASN A 452 0.68 4.63 -21.98
N MET A 453 1.24 3.75 -21.16
CA MET A 453 0.48 2.66 -20.55
C MET A 453 -0.34 3.15 -19.35
N ASP A 454 -1.60 2.72 -19.26
CA ASP A 454 -2.42 2.94 -18.08
C ASP A 454 -2.01 2.02 -16.93
N GLY A 455 -2.21 2.49 -15.69
CA GLY A 455 -1.82 1.76 -14.47
C GLY A 455 -2.73 0.60 -14.09
N TYR A 456 -3.64 0.18 -14.97
CA TYR A 456 -4.67 -0.82 -14.67
C TYR A 456 -4.21 -2.24 -15.05
N PRO A 457 -4.55 -3.25 -14.22
CA PRO A 457 -4.33 -4.65 -14.52
C PRO A 457 -5.45 -5.14 -15.45
N GLN A 458 -5.40 -4.79 -16.74
CA GLN A 458 -6.26 -5.40 -17.74
C GLN A 458 -5.38 -6.00 -18.85
N GLN A 459 -5.33 -7.33 -18.80
CA GLN A 459 -5.05 -8.35 -19.82
C GLN A 459 -3.96 -8.06 -20.88
N ALA A 460 -3.11 -9.05 -21.12
CA ALA A 460 -2.08 -9.08 -22.17
C ALA A 460 -2.58 -8.62 -23.57
N ILE A 461 -3.87 -8.76 -23.85
CA ILE A 461 -4.54 -8.34 -25.09
C ILE A 461 -4.47 -6.81 -25.30
N GLU A 462 -4.58 -5.99 -24.23
CA GLU A 462 -4.43 -4.52 -24.37
C GLU A 462 -2.96 -4.10 -24.55
N LEU A 463 -2.02 -4.91 -24.09
CA LEU A 463 -0.58 -4.60 -24.18
C LEU A 463 -0.13 -4.58 -25.65
N GLN A 464 -0.57 -5.57 -26.43
CA GLN A 464 -0.27 -5.67 -27.86
C GLN A 464 -0.82 -4.46 -28.63
N GLN A 465 -2.11 -4.15 -28.47
CA GLN A 465 -2.75 -3.03 -29.16
C GLN A 465 -2.07 -1.68 -28.83
N ARG A 466 -1.75 -1.43 -27.55
CA ARG A 466 -1.06 -0.20 -27.13
C ARG A 466 0.38 -0.12 -27.62
N CYS A 467 1.07 -1.25 -27.73
CA CYS A 467 2.40 -1.29 -28.36
C CYS A 467 2.31 -0.92 -29.85
N GLN A 468 1.31 -1.43 -30.58
CA GLN A 468 1.07 -1.07 -31.99
C GLN A 468 0.77 0.42 -32.15
N GLU A 469 -0.11 1.00 -31.31
CA GLU A 469 -0.44 2.44 -31.30
C GLU A 469 0.79 3.32 -31.04
N MET A 470 1.82 2.80 -30.37
CA MET A 470 3.08 3.47 -30.08
C MET A 470 4.14 3.31 -31.18
N GLY A 471 3.79 2.68 -32.30
CA GLY A 471 4.71 2.40 -33.40
C GLY A 471 5.69 1.26 -33.11
N VAL A 472 5.39 0.39 -32.12
CA VAL A 472 6.10 -0.88 -31.95
C VAL A 472 5.38 -1.93 -32.77
N ASP A 473 6.07 -2.44 -33.79
CA ASP A 473 5.59 -3.59 -34.55
C ASP A 473 5.55 -4.82 -33.63
N THR A 474 4.35 -5.23 -33.24
CA THR A 474 4.13 -6.42 -32.40
C THR A 474 4.18 -7.72 -33.18
N ASP A 475 4.20 -7.66 -34.51
CA ASP A 475 4.42 -8.83 -35.35
C ASP A 475 5.90 -9.12 -35.57
N SER A 476 6.76 -8.11 -35.35
CA SER A 476 8.19 -8.32 -35.24
C SER A 476 8.53 -9.29 -34.11
N GLU A 477 9.60 -10.06 -34.29
CA GLU A 477 10.06 -11.03 -33.30
C GLU A 477 10.34 -10.38 -31.93
N LEU A 478 10.98 -9.21 -31.94
CA LEU A 478 11.28 -8.44 -30.73
C LEU A 478 10.00 -7.93 -30.06
N GLY A 479 9.00 -7.50 -30.83
CA GLY A 479 7.69 -7.09 -30.33
C GLY A 479 6.95 -8.25 -29.65
N ARG A 480 6.89 -9.42 -30.28
CA ARG A 480 6.27 -10.64 -29.69
C ARG A 480 6.95 -11.05 -28.39
N ARG A 481 8.28 -11.07 -28.37
CA ARG A 481 9.07 -11.36 -27.17
C ARG A 481 8.80 -10.34 -26.05
N LEU A 482 8.78 -9.05 -26.36
CA LEU A 482 8.46 -7.99 -25.41
C LEU A 482 7.09 -8.21 -24.76
N VAL A 483 6.06 -8.45 -25.56
CA VAL A 483 4.68 -8.65 -25.07
C VAL A 483 4.57 -9.90 -24.19
N HIS A 484 5.11 -11.03 -24.65
CA HIS A 484 5.06 -12.30 -23.93
C HIS A 484 5.83 -12.21 -22.60
N LEU A 485 7.10 -11.81 -22.62
CA LEU A 485 7.95 -11.73 -21.42
C LEU A 485 7.45 -10.68 -20.42
N THR A 486 6.89 -9.57 -20.89
CA THR A 486 6.23 -8.59 -20.01
C THR A 486 5.02 -9.19 -19.32
N SER A 487 4.19 -9.94 -20.05
CA SER A 487 3.00 -10.57 -19.50
C SER A 487 3.35 -11.61 -18.43
N GLU A 488 4.37 -12.42 -18.70
CA GLU A 488 4.89 -13.43 -17.77
C GLU A 488 5.51 -12.80 -16.51
N LEU A 489 6.19 -11.65 -16.63
CA LEU A 489 6.82 -10.97 -15.50
C LEU A 489 5.80 -10.21 -14.63
N ILE A 490 4.63 -9.83 -15.14
CA ILE A 490 3.61 -9.14 -14.34
C ILE A 490 3.15 -10.04 -13.18
N GLY A 491 3.21 -9.52 -11.96
CA GLY A 491 2.87 -10.27 -10.75
C GLY A 491 4.07 -10.98 -10.09
N PHE A 492 5.22 -11.07 -10.76
CA PHE A 492 6.44 -11.59 -10.13
C PHE A 492 6.90 -10.71 -8.98
N PRO A 493 7.44 -11.28 -7.90
CA PRO A 493 7.99 -10.54 -6.79
C PRO A 493 9.32 -9.88 -7.21
N ARG A 494 9.47 -8.59 -6.94
CA ARG A 494 10.64 -7.78 -7.32
C ARG A 494 11.62 -7.61 -6.16
N HIS A 495 11.10 -7.31 -4.97
CA HIS A 495 11.87 -7.18 -3.73
C HIS A 495 10.90 -7.16 -2.54
N LEU A 496 11.43 -7.43 -1.34
CA LEU A 496 10.72 -7.19 -0.08
C LEU A 496 10.80 -5.71 0.30
N SER A 497 9.67 -5.09 0.58
CA SER A 497 9.57 -3.78 1.22
C SER A 497 9.02 -3.94 2.64
N GLN A 498 8.98 -2.87 3.41
CA GLN A 498 8.36 -2.85 4.73
C GLN A 498 6.84 -2.71 4.57
N HIS A 499 6.06 -3.47 5.35
CA HIS A 499 4.62 -3.24 5.46
C HIS A 499 4.36 -1.85 6.03
N THR A 500 3.21 -1.26 5.71
CA THR A 500 2.85 0.08 6.17
C THR A 500 2.52 0.17 7.66
N GLY A 501 2.59 -0.92 8.43
CA GLY A 501 2.21 -0.88 9.86
C GLY A 501 2.19 -2.20 10.62
N GLY A 502 2.19 -3.36 9.95
CA GLY A 502 2.10 -4.65 10.62
C GLY A 502 3.37 -4.98 11.39
N MET A 503 3.24 -5.11 12.70
CA MET A 503 4.29 -5.49 13.64
C MET A 503 3.99 -6.87 14.21
N VAL A 504 5.01 -7.71 14.26
CA VAL A 504 4.97 -9.03 14.89
C VAL A 504 5.88 -9.00 16.11
N MET A 505 5.37 -9.47 17.25
CA MET A 505 6.11 -9.58 18.51
C MET A 505 5.96 -10.98 19.07
N THR A 506 7.01 -11.54 19.64
CA THR A 506 7.02 -12.94 20.10
C THR A 506 7.63 -13.05 21.48
N ARG A 507 7.29 -14.11 22.23
CA ARG A 507 7.87 -14.39 23.54
C ARG A 507 9.37 -14.72 23.44
N GLY A 508 9.70 -15.67 22.57
CA GLY A 508 11.07 -16.06 22.24
C GLY A 508 11.68 -15.19 21.13
N PRO A 509 12.86 -15.56 20.62
CA PRO A 509 13.46 -14.89 19.47
C PRO A 509 12.59 -15.04 18.22
N LEU A 510 12.16 -13.91 17.64
CA LEU A 510 11.33 -13.88 16.44
C LEU A 510 12.06 -14.53 15.25
N CYS A 511 13.38 -14.41 15.22
CA CYS A 511 14.23 -15.00 14.20
C CYS A 511 14.21 -16.54 14.20
N GLU A 512 13.60 -17.22 15.16
CA GLU A 512 13.40 -18.68 15.10
C GLU A 512 12.07 -19.09 14.46
N LEU A 513 11.17 -18.13 14.24
CA LEU A 513 9.91 -18.33 13.52
C LEU A 513 10.04 -17.90 12.07
N VAL A 514 10.74 -16.80 11.81
CA VAL A 514 10.95 -16.27 10.46
C VAL A 514 12.26 -15.47 10.41
N PRO A 515 13.08 -15.58 9.34
CA PRO A 515 14.29 -14.79 9.24
C PRO A 515 14.01 -13.28 9.24
N ILE A 516 14.92 -12.54 9.87
CA ILE A 516 14.84 -11.09 10.02
C ILE A 516 15.95 -10.42 9.21
N GLU A 517 15.61 -9.37 8.47
CA GLU A 517 16.56 -8.54 7.73
C GLU A 517 16.46 -7.06 8.11
N ASN A 518 17.51 -6.29 7.82
CA ASN A 518 17.51 -4.83 8.02
C ASN A 518 16.54 -4.16 7.03
N ALA A 519 15.73 -3.22 7.53
CA ALA A 519 14.97 -2.34 6.65
C ALA A 519 15.88 -1.27 6.02
N ALA A 520 15.36 -0.54 5.03
CA ALA A 520 16.08 0.60 4.46
C ALA A 520 16.19 1.79 5.43
N MET A 521 15.25 1.90 6.37
CA MET A 521 15.31 2.89 7.45
C MET A 521 16.16 2.37 8.60
N ALA A 522 16.98 3.26 9.19
CA ALA A 522 17.80 2.94 10.34
C ALA A 522 16.94 2.36 11.49
N ASP A 523 17.53 1.42 12.22
CA ASP A 523 16.93 0.79 13.41
C ASP A 523 15.58 0.11 13.22
N ARG A 524 15.26 -0.28 11.98
CA ARG A 524 14.10 -1.12 11.68
C ARG A 524 14.50 -2.49 11.17
N THR A 525 13.70 -3.49 11.52
CA THR A 525 13.83 -4.86 11.05
C THR A 525 12.56 -5.32 10.37
N VAL A 526 12.70 -6.15 9.34
CA VAL A 526 11.59 -6.70 8.57
C VAL A 526 11.70 -8.23 8.57
N VAL A 527 10.59 -8.93 8.79
CA VAL A 527 10.48 -10.38 8.58
C VAL A 527 10.19 -10.68 7.11
N GLN A 528 10.62 -11.82 6.62
CA GLN A 528 10.53 -12.15 5.19
C GLN A 528 9.10 -12.45 4.67
N TRP A 529 8.12 -12.56 5.57
CA TRP A 529 6.74 -12.91 5.26
C TRP A 529 5.81 -11.71 5.19
N ASP A 530 4.89 -11.73 4.23
CA ASP A 530 3.86 -10.70 4.08
C ASP A 530 2.61 -10.97 4.93
N LYS A 531 1.61 -10.08 4.82
CA LYS A 531 0.35 -10.21 5.54
C LYS A 531 -0.33 -11.57 5.33
N ASN A 532 -0.40 -12.06 4.08
CA ASN A 532 -1.10 -13.30 3.78
C ASN A 532 -0.30 -14.50 4.27
N ASP A 533 1.03 -14.43 4.17
CA ASP A 533 1.94 -15.47 4.66
C ASP A 533 1.82 -15.62 6.19
N LEU A 534 1.70 -14.51 6.94
CA LEU A 534 1.49 -14.53 8.40
C LEU A 534 0.10 -15.07 8.78
N GLU A 535 -0.94 -14.71 8.02
CA GLU A 535 -2.31 -15.19 8.24
C GLU A 535 -2.43 -16.70 8.01
N GLU A 536 -1.80 -17.24 6.95
CA GLU A 536 -1.77 -18.69 6.66
C GLU A 536 -1.15 -19.51 7.80
N LEU A 537 -0.19 -18.94 8.54
CA LEU A 537 0.45 -19.58 9.69
C LEU A 537 -0.20 -19.23 11.05
N GLY A 538 -1.28 -18.46 11.06
CA GLY A 538 -1.95 -18.03 12.30
C GLY A 538 -1.09 -17.12 13.19
N ILE A 539 -0.10 -16.43 12.63
CA ILE A 539 0.76 -15.50 13.36
C ILE A 539 0.05 -14.17 13.49
N LEU A 540 -0.12 -13.71 14.73
CA LEU A 540 -0.85 -12.48 15.00
C LEU A 540 0.05 -11.26 14.84
N LYS A 541 -0.53 -10.19 14.30
CA LYS A 541 0.15 -8.92 14.04
C LYS A 541 -0.65 -7.75 14.62
N VAL A 542 0.06 -6.70 15.00
CA VAL A 542 -0.52 -5.42 15.41
C VAL A 542 -0.27 -4.39 14.30
N ASP A 543 -1.34 -3.82 13.75
CA ASP A 543 -1.24 -2.83 12.68
C ASP A 543 -1.14 -1.40 13.26
N CYS A 544 0.09 -0.88 13.28
CA CYS A 544 0.39 0.51 13.62
C CYS A 544 0.34 1.39 12.37
N LEU A 545 -0.85 1.89 12.05
CA LEU A 545 -1.11 2.61 10.81
C LEU A 545 -0.83 4.10 10.94
N ALA A 546 -0.72 4.77 9.79
CA ALA A 546 -0.48 6.21 9.72
C ALA A 546 -1.62 6.89 8.98
N LEU A 547 -2.21 7.91 9.59
CA LEU A 547 -3.24 8.73 8.99
C LEU A 547 -2.80 10.20 8.96
N GLY A 548 -2.69 10.76 7.75
CA GLY A 548 -2.28 12.15 7.54
C GLY A 548 -3.25 13.15 8.17
N MET A 549 -4.56 12.85 8.13
CA MET A 549 -5.58 13.71 8.71
C MET A 549 -5.42 13.90 10.22
N LEU A 550 -4.99 12.88 10.98
CA LEU A 550 -4.70 13.04 12.41
C LEU A 550 -3.56 14.03 12.65
N THR A 551 -2.55 14.06 11.77
CA THR A 551 -1.46 15.05 11.85
C THR A 551 -1.99 16.46 11.58
N ALA A 552 -2.87 16.62 10.58
CA ALA A 552 -3.48 17.91 10.27
C ALA A 552 -4.39 18.39 11.40
N ILE A 553 -5.23 17.53 11.96
CA ILE A 553 -6.10 17.87 13.10
C ILE A 553 -5.25 18.31 14.30
N ARG A 554 -4.20 17.56 14.68
CA ARG A 554 -3.31 17.93 15.78
C ARG A 554 -2.65 19.29 15.56
N ARG A 555 -2.13 19.54 14.35
CA ARG A 555 -1.53 20.84 14.00
C ARG A 555 -2.54 21.98 14.02
N CYS A 556 -3.78 21.72 13.58
CA CYS A 556 -4.86 22.69 13.66
C CYS A 556 -5.19 23.00 15.13
N PHE A 557 -5.33 22.00 16.00
CA PHE A 557 -5.53 22.20 17.43
C PHE A 557 -4.40 23.02 18.07
N GLN A 558 -3.15 22.77 17.67
CA GLN A 558 -2.00 23.54 18.13
C GLN A 558 -2.12 25.03 17.71
N LEU A 559 -2.38 25.30 16.43
CA LEU A 559 -2.53 26.67 15.92
C LEU A 559 -3.72 27.41 16.54
N VAL A 560 -4.85 26.73 16.74
CA VAL A 560 -6.04 27.30 17.41
C VAL A 560 -5.74 27.61 18.86
N ARG A 561 -5.01 26.73 19.56
CA ARG A 561 -4.55 26.98 20.92
C ARG A 561 -3.62 28.19 21.01
N GLU A 562 -2.69 28.33 20.07
CA GLU A 562 -1.72 29.43 20.05
C GLU A 562 -2.37 30.78 19.74
N THR A 563 -3.39 30.82 18.88
CA THR A 563 -4.05 32.06 18.45
C THR A 563 -5.28 32.45 19.26
N SER A 564 -6.10 31.48 19.65
CA SER A 564 -7.41 31.70 20.27
C SER A 564 -7.49 31.21 21.73
N GLY A 565 -6.42 30.61 22.26
CA GLY A 565 -6.37 30.04 23.62
C GLY A 565 -7.25 28.80 23.83
N CYS A 566 -8.03 28.38 22.83
CA CYS A 566 -8.98 27.28 22.95
C CYS A 566 -8.27 25.92 22.94
N HIS A 567 -8.69 25.00 23.81
CA HIS A 567 -8.10 23.67 23.93
C HIS A 567 -9.06 22.60 23.43
N TRP A 568 -8.93 22.23 22.16
CA TRP A 568 -9.72 21.19 21.53
C TRP A 568 -9.03 19.83 21.57
N THR A 569 -9.84 18.79 21.71
CA THR A 569 -9.48 17.38 21.58
C THR A 569 -10.54 16.70 20.72
N LEU A 570 -10.27 15.48 20.24
CA LEU A 570 -11.27 14.71 19.50
C LEU A 570 -12.57 14.46 20.30
N ALA A 571 -12.50 14.46 21.64
CA ALA A 571 -13.64 14.22 22.52
C ALA A 571 -14.34 15.50 22.99
N SER A 572 -13.66 16.67 22.95
CA SER A 572 -14.22 17.93 23.46
C SER A 572 -14.89 18.79 22.38
N ILE A 573 -14.75 18.44 21.10
CA ILE A 573 -15.47 19.14 20.02
C ILE A 573 -16.99 18.95 20.21
N PRO A 574 -17.80 20.02 20.14
CA PRO A 574 -19.25 19.91 20.27
C PRO A 574 -19.85 19.01 19.20
N ALA A 575 -20.71 18.08 19.61
CA ALA A 575 -21.48 17.25 18.68
C ALA A 575 -22.68 18.03 18.11
N ASP A 576 -23.14 17.60 16.94
CA ASP A 576 -24.38 18.03 16.30
C ASP A 576 -24.54 19.54 15.98
N ASP A 577 -23.45 20.24 15.63
CA ASP A 577 -23.51 21.64 15.21
C ASP A 577 -24.21 21.81 13.85
N ARG A 578 -25.34 22.51 13.85
CA ARG A 578 -26.21 22.70 12.68
C ARG A 578 -25.51 23.49 11.56
N SER A 579 -24.66 24.47 11.88
CA SER A 579 -23.99 25.28 10.85
C SER A 579 -22.92 24.49 10.10
N VAL A 580 -22.27 23.53 10.78
CA VAL A 580 -21.33 22.58 10.16
C VAL A 580 -22.06 21.67 9.20
N TYR A 581 -23.23 21.13 9.57
CA TYR A 581 -24.04 20.34 8.63
C TYR A 581 -24.54 21.17 7.44
N ASP A 582 -24.87 22.45 7.63
CA ASP A 582 -25.24 23.33 6.53
C ASP A 582 -24.09 23.51 5.53
N MET A 583 -22.85 23.65 6.00
CA MET A 583 -21.66 23.68 5.15
C MET A 583 -21.50 22.37 4.36
N ILE A 584 -21.63 21.23 5.03
CA ILE A 584 -21.56 19.90 4.39
C ILE A 584 -22.67 19.74 3.34
N CYS A 585 -23.90 20.13 3.66
CA CYS A 585 -25.05 20.08 2.73
C CYS A 585 -24.86 20.96 1.48
N ARG A 586 -24.05 22.02 1.58
CA ARG A 586 -23.66 22.86 0.43
C ARG A 586 -22.54 22.24 -0.41
N ALA A 587 -22.02 21.08 -0.01
CA ALA A 587 -20.83 20.44 -0.59
C ALA A 587 -19.55 21.27 -0.46
N ASP A 588 -19.46 22.09 0.59
CA ASP A 588 -18.26 22.88 0.87
C ASP A 588 -17.28 22.08 1.74
N THR A 589 -16.67 21.08 1.12
CA THR A 589 -15.90 20.04 1.82
C THR A 589 -14.49 19.84 1.29
N ILE A 590 -13.93 20.81 0.57
CA ILE A 590 -12.51 20.80 0.17
C ILE A 590 -11.63 20.64 1.41
N GLY A 591 -10.74 19.63 1.41
CA GLY A 591 -9.84 19.33 2.51
C GLY A 591 -10.46 18.54 3.67
N VAL A 592 -11.78 18.33 3.69
CA VAL A 592 -12.49 17.57 4.73
C VAL A 592 -12.28 16.08 4.51
N PHE A 593 -12.00 15.34 5.59
CA PHE A 593 -11.68 13.92 5.49
C PHE A 593 -12.81 13.10 4.83
N GLN A 594 -12.47 12.18 3.92
CA GLN A 594 -13.36 11.23 3.20
C GLN A 594 -14.46 11.83 2.30
N ILE A 595 -15.01 13.00 2.62
CA ILE A 595 -16.14 13.62 1.90
C ILE A 595 -15.71 14.74 0.92
N GLU A 596 -14.42 14.78 0.56
CA GLU A 596 -13.82 15.80 -0.31
C GLU A 596 -13.73 15.40 -1.80
N SER A 597 -13.98 14.12 -2.13
CA SER A 597 -13.92 13.64 -3.51
C SER A 597 -15.10 14.17 -4.34
N ARG A 598 -14.96 14.27 -5.66
CA ARG A 598 -16.03 14.83 -6.51
C ARG A 598 -17.33 14.04 -6.48
N ALA A 599 -17.24 12.71 -6.42
CA ALA A 599 -18.43 11.86 -6.31
C ALA A 599 -19.16 12.08 -4.97
N GLN A 600 -18.41 12.26 -3.88
CA GLN A 600 -18.93 12.59 -2.55
C GLN A 600 -19.55 14.00 -2.54
N MET A 601 -18.82 15.02 -3.00
CA MET A 601 -19.33 16.39 -3.10
C MET A 601 -20.59 16.50 -3.98
N ALA A 602 -20.73 15.70 -5.03
CA ALA A 602 -21.94 15.66 -5.84
C ALA A 602 -23.13 14.96 -5.14
N MET A 603 -22.85 14.11 -4.15
CA MET A 603 -23.84 13.38 -3.37
C MET A 603 -24.36 14.20 -2.19
N LEU A 604 -23.51 14.98 -1.51
CA LEU A 604 -23.87 15.77 -0.33
C LEU A 604 -25.12 16.65 -0.49
N PRO A 605 -25.32 17.40 -1.59
CA PRO A 605 -26.51 18.23 -1.76
C PRO A 605 -27.80 17.42 -1.90
N ARG A 606 -27.71 16.15 -2.32
CA ARG A 606 -28.85 15.23 -2.45
C ARG A 606 -29.12 14.49 -1.14
N LEU A 607 -28.05 14.10 -0.43
CA LEU A 607 -28.16 13.39 0.84
C LEU A 607 -28.69 14.31 1.96
N GLN A 608 -28.24 15.57 1.98
CA GLN A 608 -28.52 16.53 3.05
C GLN A 608 -28.28 15.92 4.45
N PRO A 609 -27.02 15.61 4.81
CA PRO A 609 -26.70 15.05 6.13
C PRO A 609 -27.02 16.06 7.24
N ARG A 610 -27.71 15.59 8.30
CA ARG A 610 -28.18 16.39 9.44
C ARG A 610 -27.81 15.84 10.81
N CYS A 611 -27.25 14.65 10.88
CA CYS A 611 -26.74 14.05 12.11
C CYS A 611 -25.49 13.22 11.85
N TYR A 612 -24.83 12.79 12.92
CA TYR A 612 -23.64 11.95 12.84
C TYR A 612 -23.85 10.68 11.98
N TYR A 613 -24.99 10.01 12.12
CA TYR A 613 -25.26 8.76 11.38
C TYR A 613 -25.37 8.97 9.87
N ASP A 614 -25.81 10.14 9.40
CA ASP A 614 -25.81 10.45 7.97
C ASP A 614 -24.38 10.52 7.40
N LEU A 615 -23.40 10.97 8.19
CA LEU A 615 -21.99 10.96 7.79
C LEU A 615 -21.45 9.53 7.70
N VAL A 616 -21.88 8.63 8.59
CA VAL A 616 -21.56 7.20 8.53
C VAL A 616 -22.04 6.61 7.20
N ILE A 617 -23.25 6.96 6.78
CA ILE A 617 -23.82 6.53 5.50
C ILE A 617 -23.04 7.13 4.32
N GLU A 618 -22.71 8.43 4.36
CA GLU A 618 -21.98 9.12 3.28
C GLU A 618 -20.61 8.47 3.00
N VAL A 619 -19.87 8.12 4.05
CA VAL A 619 -18.56 7.44 3.94
C VAL A 619 -18.68 6.04 3.29
N ALA A 620 -19.84 5.39 3.44
CA ALA A 620 -20.09 4.03 2.95
C ALA A 620 -20.73 3.99 1.55
N ILE A 621 -21.60 4.94 1.23
CA ILE A 621 -22.54 4.83 0.09
C ILE A 621 -21.90 5.15 -1.27
N VAL A 622 -20.94 6.07 -1.33
CA VAL A 622 -20.30 6.47 -2.60
C VAL A 622 -19.17 5.50 -2.96
N ARG A 623 -19.56 4.26 -3.27
CA ARG A 623 -18.65 3.15 -3.59
C ARG A 623 -19.20 2.29 -4.72
N PRO A 624 -18.35 1.53 -5.43
CA PRO A 624 -18.81 0.73 -6.55
C PRO A 624 -19.89 -0.31 -6.22
N GLY A 625 -19.84 -0.96 -5.05
CA GLY A 625 -20.84 -1.96 -4.65
C GLY A 625 -22.24 -1.39 -4.53
N PRO A 626 -22.47 -0.38 -3.67
CA PRO A 626 -23.77 0.28 -3.58
C PRO A 626 -24.29 0.82 -4.92
N ILE A 627 -23.40 1.28 -5.81
CA ILE A 627 -23.75 1.75 -7.16
C ILE A 627 -24.20 0.58 -8.05
N GLN A 628 -23.44 -0.52 -8.08
CA GLN A 628 -23.76 -1.72 -8.86
C GLN A 628 -25.00 -2.46 -8.34
N GLY A 629 -25.19 -2.48 -7.02
CA GLY A 629 -26.34 -3.05 -6.34
C GLY A 629 -27.60 -2.20 -6.41
N GLN A 630 -27.58 -1.08 -7.15
CA GLN A 630 -28.69 -0.13 -7.31
C GLN A 630 -29.27 0.39 -5.98
N MET A 631 -28.44 0.54 -4.94
CA MET A 631 -28.87 0.94 -3.59
C MET A 631 -28.91 2.45 -3.39
N VAL A 632 -28.05 3.18 -4.11
CA VAL A 632 -27.87 4.63 -3.96
C VAL A 632 -29.14 5.41 -4.30
N HIS A 633 -29.76 5.13 -5.44
CA HIS A 633 -30.93 5.87 -5.89
C HIS A 633 -32.20 5.63 -5.04
N PRO A 634 -32.56 4.39 -4.66
CA PRO A 634 -33.67 4.14 -3.75
C PRO A 634 -33.50 4.86 -2.41
N TYR A 635 -32.29 4.81 -1.83
CA TYR A 635 -32.01 5.49 -0.57
C TYR A 635 -32.20 7.01 -0.69
N LEU A 636 -31.65 7.63 -1.75
CA LEU A 636 -31.79 9.07 -1.98
C LEU A 636 -33.25 9.49 -2.24
N ARG A 637 -34.04 8.72 -2.98
CA ARG A 637 -35.47 9.03 -3.20
C ARG A 637 -36.27 8.99 -1.91
N ARG A 638 -36.03 7.99 -1.07
CA ARG A 638 -36.69 7.86 0.24
C ARG A 638 -36.28 8.98 1.19
N ARG A 639 -34.98 9.32 1.21
CA ARG A 639 -34.47 10.45 1.99
C ARG A 639 -35.06 11.78 1.54
N GLY A 640 -35.21 11.98 0.23
CA GLY A 640 -35.84 13.16 -0.35
C GLY A 640 -37.38 13.16 -0.31
N GLY A 641 -38.02 12.16 0.32
CA GLY A 641 -39.48 12.07 0.42
C GLY A 641 -40.22 11.73 -0.88
N GLN A 642 -39.50 11.34 -1.94
CA GLN A 642 -40.07 10.98 -3.25
C GLN A 642 -40.64 9.55 -3.29
N GLU A 643 -40.24 8.69 -2.35
CA GLU A 643 -40.66 7.30 -2.24
C GLU A 643 -40.95 6.99 -0.75
N ALA A 644 -42.13 6.43 -0.44
CA ALA A 644 -42.47 6.04 0.93
C ALA A 644 -41.65 4.81 1.36
N VAL A 645 -41.21 4.79 2.63
CA VAL A 645 -40.45 3.66 3.17
C VAL A 645 -41.42 2.58 3.65
N THR A 646 -41.33 1.39 3.07
CA THR A 646 -42.15 0.23 3.46
C THR A 646 -41.26 -0.92 3.94
N TYR A 647 -41.70 -1.58 5.01
CA TYR A 647 -41.01 -2.74 5.60
C TYR A 647 -41.95 -3.95 5.57
N PRO A 648 -41.47 -5.15 5.18
CA PRO A 648 -42.32 -6.34 5.17
C PRO A 648 -42.79 -6.80 6.56
N ASN A 649 -41.97 -6.57 7.60
CA ASN A 649 -42.30 -6.89 8.99
C ASN A 649 -41.45 -6.06 9.96
N GLU A 650 -41.81 -6.09 11.25
CA GLU A 650 -41.14 -5.33 12.32
C GLU A 650 -39.69 -5.78 12.53
N ALA A 651 -39.40 -7.06 12.34
CA ALA A 651 -38.05 -7.59 12.52
C ALA A 651 -37.06 -7.05 11.46
N ILE A 652 -37.48 -6.92 10.20
CA ILE A 652 -36.70 -6.27 9.13
C ILE A 652 -36.61 -4.77 9.37
N ARG A 653 -37.67 -4.14 9.90
CA ARG A 653 -37.65 -2.72 10.28
C ARG A 653 -36.53 -2.44 11.27
N CYS A 654 -36.40 -3.21 12.35
CA CYS A 654 -35.33 -3.03 13.34
C CYS A 654 -33.91 -3.05 12.74
N VAL A 655 -33.70 -3.73 11.60
CA VAL A 655 -32.40 -3.80 10.93
C VAL A 655 -32.17 -2.64 9.94
N LEU A 656 -33.20 -2.25 9.20
CA LEU A 656 -33.09 -1.32 8.06
C LEU A 656 -33.69 0.06 8.31
N GLU A 657 -34.25 0.34 9.48
CA GLU A 657 -34.87 1.65 9.81
C GLU A 657 -33.88 2.80 9.63
N LYS A 658 -32.67 2.64 10.18
CA LYS A 658 -31.59 3.66 10.12
C LYS A 658 -31.13 3.96 8.69
N THR A 659 -31.37 3.06 7.74
CA THR A 659 -30.99 3.20 6.32
C THR A 659 -32.21 3.23 5.40
N LEU A 660 -33.38 3.61 5.92
CA LEU A 660 -34.61 3.82 5.16
C LEU A 660 -35.00 2.61 4.28
N GLY A 661 -34.85 1.39 4.82
CA GLY A 661 -35.23 0.16 4.13
C GLY A 661 -34.28 -0.30 3.04
N VAL A 662 -33.05 0.25 2.97
CA VAL A 662 -32.01 -0.16 2.02
C VAL A 662 -30.82 -0.72 2.80
N PRO A 663 -30.35 -1.96 2.54
CA PRO A 663 -29.13 -2.45 3.17
C PRO A 663 -27.93 -1.69 2.57
N ILE A 664 -27.15 -0.98 3.40
CA ILE A 664 -25.95 -0.22 3.00
C ILE A 664 -24.68 -0.84 3.59
N PHE A 665 -24.77 -1.53 4.73
CA PHE A 665 -23.62 -2.10 5.45
C PHE A 665 -23.58 -3.63 5.41
N GLN A 666 -22.38 -4.19 5.56
CA GLN A 666 -22.19 -5.64 5.67
C GLN A 666 -22.95 -6.22 6.89
N GLU A 667 -22.88 -5.55 8.03
CA GLU A 667 -23.53 -5.94 9.27
C GLU A 667 -25.06 -6.01 9.11
N GLN A 668 -25.64 -5.09 8.33
CA GLN A 668 -27.06 -5.12 8.01
C GLN A 668 -27.43 -6.32 7.15
N VAL A 669 -26.60 -6.66 6.15
CA VAL A 669 -26.80 -7.86 5.32
C VAL A 669 -26.76 -9.13 6.16
N MET A 670 -25.79 -9.24 7.08
CA MET A 670 -25.69 -10.39 7.98
C MET A 670 -26.91 -10.50 8.89
N LYS A 671 -27.31 -9.39 9.54
CA LYS A 671 -28.51 -9.35 10.38
C LYS A 671 -29.77 -9.68 9.58
N LEU A 672 -29.85 -9.21 8.33
CA LEU A 672 -30.96 -9.51 7.44
C LEU A 672 -30.99 -11.01 7.11
N ALA A 673 -29.85 -11.67 6.88
CA ALA A 673 -29.83 -13.12 6.68
C ALA A 673 -30.31 -13.90 7.93
N VAL A 674 -29.93 -13.45 9.14
CA VAL A 674 -30.38 -14.05 10.40
C VAL A 674 -31.88 -13.85 10.61
N VAL A 675 -32.38 -12.63 10.44
CA VAL A 675 -33.77 -12.25 10.73
C VAL A 675 -34.74 -12.66 9.61
N ALA A 676 -34.34 -12.53 8.34
CA ALA A 676 -35.20 -12.84 7.20
C ALA A 676 -35.11 -14.29 6.75
N ALA A 677 -33.95 -14.95 6.84
CA ALA A 677 -33.75 -16.32 6.35
C ALA A 677 -33.46 -17.36 7.45
N GLY A 678 -33.23 -16.94 8.69
CA GLY A 678 -33.00 -17.85 9.82
C GLY A 678 -31.61 -18.42 9.90
N PHE A 679 -30.64 -17.77 9.29
CA PHE A 679 -29.25 -18.16 9.39
C PHE A 679 -28.78 -18.00 10.84
N THR A 680 -27.90 -18.88 11.27
CA THR A 680 -27.10 -18.65 12.48
C THR A 680 -26.12 -17.48 12.24
N PRO A 681 -25.65 -16.78 13.28
CA PRO A 681 -24.61 -15.73 13.12
C PRO A 681 -23.36 -16.22 12.38
N GLY A 682 -22.99 -17.49 12.59
CA GLY A 682 -21.91 -18.18 11.88
C GLY A 682 -22.14 -18.33 10.39
N GLU A 683 -23.30 -18.87 9.99
CA GLU A 683 -23.69 -19.01 8.58
C GLU A 683 -23.81 -17.67 7.87
N ALA A 684 -24.23 -16.61 8.56
CA ALA A 684 -24.28 -15.25 8.01
C ALA A 684 -22.87 -14.71 7.68
N ASP A 685 -21.84 -15.05 8.47
CA ASP A 685 -20.46 -14.71 8.13
C ASP A 685 -19.90 -15.58 7.00
N GLN A 686 -20.25 -16.87 6.94
CA GLN A 686 -19.89 -17.73 5.81
C GLN A 686 -20.45 -17.19 4.49
N LEU A 687 -21.72 -16.75 4.48
CA LEU A 687 -22.33 -16.06 3.35
C LEU A 687 -21.51 -14.84 2.94
N ARG A 688 -21.12 -13.98 3.89
CA ARG A 688 -20.26 -12.80 3.62
C ARG A 688 -18.93 -13.19 2.95
N ARG A 689 -18.27 -14.26 3.40
CA ARG A 689 -17.00 -14.73 2.81
C ARG A 689 -17.19 -15.27 1.40
N ALA A 690 -18.24 -16.07 1.18
CA ALA A 690 -18.59 -16.55 -0.16
C ALA A 690 -18.85 -15.37 -1.12
N MET A 691 -19.41 -14.27 -0.61
CA MET A 691 -19.58 -13.03 -1.37
C MET A 691 -18.23 -12.37 -1.71
N ALA A 692 -17.28 -12.30 -0.78
CA ALA A 692 -15.95 -11.73 -1.01
C ALA A 692 -15.07 -12.54 -1.98
N ALA A 693 -15.24 -13.87 -2.01
CA ALA A 693 -14.47 -14.78 -2.86
C ALA A 693 -15.11 -15.03 -4.24
N TRP A 694 -16.13 -14.26 -4.63
CA TRP A 694 -17.02 -14.54 -5.75
C TRP A 694 -16.31 -14.75 -7.11
N ARG A 695 -15.19 -14.05 -7.38
CA ARG A 695 -14.43 -14.24 -8.64
C ARG A 695 -13.58 -15.51 -8.69
N LYS A 696 -13.27 -16.12 -7.53
CA LYS A 696 -12.35 -17.27 -7.47
C LYS A 696 -13.08 -18.62 -7.44
N ASN A 697 -14.17 -18.76 -6.67
CA ASN A 697 -14.62 -20.11 -6.27
C ASN A 697 -16.11 -20.46 -6.50
N GLY A 698 -16.96 -19.62 -7.08
CA GLY A 698 -18.33 -20.01 -7.49
C GLY A 698 -19.33 -20.46 -6.39
N HIS A 699 -18.95 -20.50 -5.10
CA HIS A 699 -19.75 -21.04 -3.98
C HIS A 699 -20.95 -20.20 -3.49
N ILE A 700 -21.40 -19.17 -4.23
CA ILE A 700 -22.49 -18.30 -3.74
C ILE A 700 -23.89 -18.87 -4.02
N GLU A 701 -24.02 -19.72 -5.05
CA GLU A 701 -25.32 -20.30 -5.44
C GLU A 701 -25.84 -21.33 -4.42
N THR A 702 -24.97 -21.99 -3.66
CA THR A 702 -25.40 -22.87 -2.55
C THR A 702 -26.11 -22.08 -1.44
N PHE A 703 -25.64 -20.87 -1.13
CA PHE A 703 -26.31 -20.03 -0.13
C PHE A 703 -27.57 -19.35 -0.66
N ARG A 704 -27.71 -19.19 -1.98
CA ARG A 704 -28.91 -18.63 -2.60
C ARG A 704 -30.15 -19.44 -2.27
N GLN A 705 -30.07 -20.75 -2.49
CA GLN A 705 -31.22 -21.64 -2.28
C GLN A 705 -31.69 -21.58 -0.82
N LYS A 706 -30.75 -21.73 0.12
CA LYS A 706 -31.01 -21.67 1.55
C LYS A 706 -31.59 -20.32 2.00
N LEU A 707 -31.11 -19.21 1.44
CA LEU A 707 -31.59 -17.87 1.75
C LEU A 707 -33.03 -17.67 1.25
N LEU A 708 -33.34 -18.08 0.01
CA LEU A 708 -34.68 -17.98 -0.56
C LEU A 708 -35.69 -18.86 0.19
N ASP A 709 -35.33 -20.11 0.48
CA ASP A 709 -36.21 -21.04 1.19
C ASP A 709 -36.48 -20.59 2.62
N GLY A 710 -35.46 -20.08 3.32
CA GLY A 710 -35.62 -19.50 4.66
C GLY A 710 -36.53 -18.27 4.68
N MET A 711 -36.44 -17.40 3.66
CA MET A 711 -37.31 -16.23 3.53
C MET A 711 -38.76 -16.61 3.22
N ARG A 712 -38.99 -17.63 2.37
CA ARG A 712 -40.33 -18.17 2.07
C ARG A 712 -40.99 -18.75 3.30
N GLN A 713 -40.26 -19.56 4.07
CA GLN A 713 -40.77 -20.17 5.31
C GLN A 713 -41.21 -19.11 6.35
N ARG A 714 -40.65 -17.90 6.28
CA ARG A 714 -40.98 -16.77 7.16
C ARG A 714 -42.00 -15.80 6.57
N GLY A 715 -42.65 -16.16 5.47
CA GLY A 715 -43.76 -15.40 4.87
C GLY A 715 -43.34 -14.18 4.04
N LEU A 716 -42.08 -14.12 3.58
CA LEU A 716 -41.61 -13.06 2.68
C LEU A 716 -41.87 -13.43 1.22
N SER A 717 -42.20 -12.45 0.38
CA SER A 717 -42.47 -12.68 -1.04
C SER A 717 -41.20 -13.07 -1.81
N ASP A 718 -41.37 -13.90 -2.84
CA ASP A 718 -40.28 -14.32 -3.73
C ASP A 718 -39.58 -13.13 -4.40
N GLU A 719 -40.34 -12.09 -4.75
CA GLU A 719 -39.80 -10.85 -5.32
C GLU A 719 -38.90 -10.12 -4.32
N PHE A 720 -39.31 -10.04 -3.05
CA PHE A 720 -38.49 -9.44 -1.99
C PHE A 720 -37.21 -10.25 -1.75
N ALA A 721 -37.33 -11.58 -1.69
CA ALA A 721 -36.20 -12.48 -1.46
C ALA A 721 -35.17 -12.40 -2.60
N GLN A 722 -35.62 -12.36 -3.87
CA GLN A 722 -34.75 -12.18 -5.02
C GLN A 722 -34.08 -10.80 -5.04
N ARG A 723 -34.81 -9.74 -4.70
CA ARG A 723 -34.26 -8.38 -4.61
C ARG A 723 -33.18 -8.29 -3.53
N VAL A 724 -33.43 -8.87 -2.35
CA VAL A 724 -32.44 -8.93 -1.27
C VAL A 724 -31.22 -9.72 -1.72
N PHE A 725 -31.39 -10.88 -2.37
CA PHE A 725 -30.26 -11.64 -2.88
C PHE A 725 -29.45 -10.86 -3.93
N GLN A 726 -30.09 -10.11 -4.83
CA GLN A 726 -29.40 -9.26 -5.81
C GLN A 726 -28.63 -8.12 -5.13
N GLN A 727 -29.22 -7.51 -4.10
CA GLN A 727 -28.56 -6.53 -3.26
C GLN A 727 -27.33 -7.14 -2.57
N ILE A 728 -27.48 -8.31 -1.93
CA ILE A 728 -26.39 -9.07 -1.30
C ILE A 728 -25.30 -9.41 -2.33
N ARG A 729 -25.63 -9.78 -3.56
CA ARG A 729 -24.62 -9.99 -4.62
C ARG A 729 -23.80 -8.74 -4.90
N GLY A 730 -24.44 -7.56 -4.96
CA GLY A 730 -23.75 -6.28 -5.11
C GLY A 730 -22.78 -5.95 -3.96
N PHE A 731 -23.00 -6.53 -2.78
CA PHE A 731 -22.13 -6.37 -1.61
C PHE A 731 -20.84 -7.19 -1.67
N GLY A 732 -20.78 -8.26 -2.48
CA GLY A 732 -19.65 -9.18 -2.45
C GLY A 732 -18.32 -8.58 -2.85
N GLU A 733 -18.30 -7.60 -3.75
CA GLU A 733 -17.05 -6.96 -4.17
C GLU A 733 -16.68 -5.71 -3.34
N TYR A 734 -17.64 -5.03 -2.69
CA TYR A 734 -17.40 -3.70 -2.09
C TYR A 734 -18.24 -3.35 -0.85
N GLY A 735 -18.84 -4.34 -0.19
CA GLY A 735 -19.58 -4.10 1.04
C GLY A 735 -18.73 -3.40 2.08
N PHE A 736 -19.28 -2.39 2.76
CA PHE A 736 -18.52 -1.60 3.72
C PHE A 736 -18.94 -1.91 5.16
N PRO A 737 -17.98 -2.05 6.10
CA PRO A 737 -18.26 -2.16 7.52
C PRO A 737 -18.99 -0.92 8.07
N GLU A 738 -20.09 -1.11 8.80
CA GLU A 738 -20.73 -0.02 9.57
C GLU A 738 -19.77 0.52 10.63
N SER A 739 -19.08 -0.38 11.33
CA SER A 739 -18.17 -0.06 12.43
C SER A 739 -16.97 0.80 11.99
N HIS A 740 -16.41 0.48 10.82
CA HIS A 740 -15.30 1.24 10.25
C HIS A 740 -15.78 2.59 9.69
N ALA A 741 -16.97 2.62 9.08
CA ALA A 741 -17.59 3.88 8.65
C ALA A 741 -17.83 4.83 9.83
N ALA A 742 -18.28 4.30 10.96
CA ALA A 742 -18.49 5.05 12.19
C ALA A 742 -17.18 5.69 12.67
N SER A 743 -16.11 4.91 12.83
CA SER A 743 -14.81 5.47 13.22
C SER A 743 -14.37 6.63 12.31
N PHE A 744 -14.52 6.50 10.99
CA PHE A 744 -14.12 7.56 10.06
C PHE A 744 -15.06 8.77 10.06
N ALA A 745 -16.36 8.59 10.28
CA ALA A 745 -17.33 9.67 10.36
C ALA A 745 -16.99 10.67 11.48
N LEU A 746 -16.38 10.21 12.59
CA LEU A 746 -15.89 11.12 13.63
C LEU A 746 -14.84 12.09 13.09
N LEU A 747 -13.87 11.61 12.31
CA LEU A 747 -12.84 12.47 11.70
C LEU A 747 -13.40 13.37 10.60
N VAL A 748 -14.41 12.89 9.86
CA VAL A 748 -15.18 13.71 8.91
C VAL A 748 -15.77 14.92 9.64
N TYR A 749 -16.50 14.68 10.74
CA TYR A 749 -17.14 15.73 11.50
C TYR A 749 -16.11 16.69 12.12
N VAL A 750 -15.06 16.18 12.75
CA VAL A 750 -13.99 17.00 13.36
C VAL A 750 -13.31 17.89 12.31
N SER A 751 -12.96 17.33 11.15
CA SER A 751 -12.33 18.13 10.09
C SER A 751 -13.30 19.17 9.49
N ALA A 752 -14.59 18.86 9.37
CA ALA A 752 -15.60 19.82 8.94
C ALA A 752 -15.82 20.94 9.96
N TYR A 753 -15.86 20.61 11.26
CA TYR A 753 -15.96 21.59 12.34
C TYR A 753 -14.78 22.56 12.33
N LEU A 754 -13.56 22.04 12.18
CA LEU A 754 -12.34 22.85 12.08
C LEU A 754 -12.33 23.73 10.84
N LYS A 755 -12.76 23.22 9.68
CA LYS A 755 -12.91 24.03 8.47
C LYS A 755 -13.89 25.18 8.67
N HIS A 756 -15.04 24.91 9.29
CA HIS A 756 -16.10 25.90 9.45
C HIS A 756 -15.72 27.03 10.42
N HIS A 757 -15.23 26.66 11.61
CA HIS A 757 -14.95 27.62 12.69
C HIS A 757 -13.54 28.21 12.65
N TYR A 758 -12.57 27.48 12.10
CA TYR A 758 -11.15 27.88 12.08
C TYR A 758 -10.51 27.69 10.70
N PRO A 759 -11.03 28.32 9.62
CA PRO A 759 -10.60 28.08 8.24
C PRO A 759 -9.11 28.38 8.02
N ALA A 760 -8.56 29.42 8.64
CA ALA A 760 -7.15 29.77 8.51
C ALA A 760 -6.23 28.69 9.11
N ALA A 761 -6.51 28.26 10.34
CA ALA A 761 -5.77 27.20 11.03
C ALA A 761 -5.89 25.85 10.30
N PHE A 762 -7.08 25.55 9.78
CA PHE A 762 -7.33 24.32 9.03
C PHE A 762 -6.52 24.29 7.73
N ALA A 763 -6.54 25.37 6.93
CA ALA A 763 -5.76 25.49 5.71
C ALA A 763 -4.24 25.39 5.97
N ALA A 764 -3.73 26.11 6.98
CA ALA A 764 -2.33 26.02 7.41
C ALA A 764 -1.93 24.57 7.73
N ALA A 765 -2.75 23.91 8.55
CA ALA A 765 -2.48 22.56 9.01
C ALA A 765 -2.52 21.52 7.88
N LEU A 766 -3.44 21.66 6.92
CA LEU A 766 -3.51 20.81 5.73
C LEU A 766 -2.26 20.99 4.85
N ILE A 767 -1.85 22.24 4.59
CA ILE A 767 -0.66 22.54 3.78
C ILE A 767 0.59 21.99 4.46
N ASN A 768 0.73 22.20 5.76
CA ASN A 768 1.86 21.68 6.53
C ASN A 768 1.88 20.15 6.51
N SER A 769 0.74 19.48 6.38
CA SER A 769 0.63 18.02 6.43
C SER A 769 0.74 17.34 5.05
N GLN A 770 0.96 18.10 3.98
CA GLN A 770 1.20 17.55 2.62
C GLN A 770 2.49 16.70 2.56
N PRO A 771 2.55 15.66 1.70
CA PRO A 771 1.54 15.28 0.70
C PRO A 771 0.37 14.47 1.28
N MET A 772 -0.87 14.96 1.14
CA MET A 772 -2.12 14.25 1.49
C MET A 772 -3.35 14.90 0.83
N GLY A 773 -4.50 14.21 0.81
CA GLY A 773 -5.75 14.72 0.23
C GLY A 773 -5.70 14.87 -1.31
N PHE A 774 -6.83 15.26 -1.90
CA PHE A 774 -6.94 15.41 -3.37
C PHE A 774 -6.37 16.73 -3.90
N TYR A 775 -6.49 17.80 -3.11
CA TYR A 775 -6.24 19.17 -3.55
C TYR A 775 -4.78 19.61 -3.31
N ALA A 776 -4.23 20.37 -4.26
CA ALA A 776 -2.91 20.98 -4.14
C ALA A 776 -2.98 22.24 -3.26
N PRO A 777 -1.84 22.71 -2.70
CA PRO A 777 -1.81 23.91 -1.85
C PRO A 777 -2.49 25.14 -2.46
N ALA A 778 -2.38 25.34 -3.78
CA ALA A 778 -3.06 26.43 -4.49
C ALA A 778 -4.58 26.42 -4.31
N GLN A 779 -5.23 25.25 -4.43
CA GLN A 779 -6.68 25.13 -4.24
C GLN A 779 -7.08 25.30 -2.77
N LEU A 780 -6.29 24.79 -1.83
CA LEU A 780 -6.55 24.95 -0.40
C LEU A 780 -6.49 26.43 0.02
N ILE A 781 -5.53 27.18 -0.51
CA ILE A 781 -5.41 28.63 -0.28
C ILE A 781 -6.59 29.38 -0.88
N ARG A 782 -7.02 29.02 -2.09
CA ARG A 782 -8.18 29.62 -2.74
C ARG A 782 -9.46 29.38 -1.93
N ASP A 783 -9.67 28.15 -1.47
CA ASP A 783 -10.79 27.79 -0.59
C ASP A 783 -10.76 28.61 0.70
N ALA A 784 -9.59 28.73 1.35
CA ALA A 784 -9.44 29.56 2.54
C ALA A 784 -9.80 31.05 2.29
N ARG A 785 -9.36 31.62 1.16
CA ARG A 785 -9.72 33.00 0.78
C ARG A 785 -11.22 33.17 0.56
N GLN A 786 -11.90 32.17 -0.01
CA GLN A 786 -13.36 32.19 -0.16
C GLN A 786 -14.08 32.15 1.20
N HIS A 787 -13.43 31.62 2.23
CA HIS A 787 -13.89 31.61 3.62
C HIS A 787 -13.43 32.84 4.43
N GLY A 788 -12.97 33.91 3.77
CA GLY A 788 -12.59 35.17 4.41
C GLY A 788 -11.19 35.17 5.04
N VAL A 789 -10.33 34.21 4.72
CA VAL A 789 -8.95 34.16 5.23
C VAL A 789 -8.04 35.07 4.40
N SER A 790 -7.33 35.97 5.07
CA SER A 790 -6.25 36.76 4.48
C SER A 790 -5.00 35.90 4.37
N VAL A 791 -4.35 35.87 3.19
CA VAL A 791 -3.18 35.00 2.96
C VAL A 791 -1.98 35.84 2.55
N LEU A 792 -0.92 35.77 3.37
CA LEU A 792 0.36 36.46 3.18
C LEU A 792 1.41 35.52 2.58
N ALA A 793 2.21 36.06 1.66
CA ALA A 793 3.29 35.32 1.00
C ALA A 793 4.37 34.86 2.00
N ALA A 794 5.17 33.87 1.57
CA ALA A 794 6.32 33.45 2.34
C ALA A 794 7.38 34.56 2.30
N ASP A 795 7.98 34.91 3.44
CA ASP A 795 8.99 35.97 3.53
C ASP A 795 10.08 35.62 4.55
N ILE A 796 11.35 35.89 4.21
CA ILE A 796 12.51 35.55 5.06
C ILE A 796 12.48 36.18 6.46
N ASN A 797 11.89 37.37 6.61
CA ASN A 797 11.84 38.12 7.86
C ASN A 797 10.61 37.75 8.72
N HIS A 798 9.64 37.03 8.17
CA HIS A 798 8.39 36.78 8.89
C HIS A 798 7.95 35.31 8.90
N SER A 799 8.27 34.55 7.85
CA SER A 799 7.82 33.16 7.72
C SER A 799 8.76 32.18 8.41
N ASP A 800 8.16 31.14 8.97
CA ASP A 800 8.88 29.96 9.44
C ASP A 800 8.89 28.87 8.35
N TRP A 801 9.37 27.68 8.70
CA TRP A 801 9.36 26.53 7.81
C TRP A 801 7.92 26.12 7.49
N ASP A 802 7.12 25.91 8.53
CA ASP A 802 5.69 25.61 8.43
C ASP A 802 4.89 26.91 8.27
N CYS A 803 3.70 26.82 7.67
CA CYS A 803 2.75 27.93 7.60
C CYS A 803 2.23 28.24 9.02
N THR A 804 2.18 29.52 9.36
CA THR A 804 1.79 30.04 10.67
C THR A 804 0.57 30.95 10.54
N LEU A 805 0.02 31.38 11.67
CA LEU A 805 -1.05 32.37 11.74
C LEU A 805 -0.52 33.62 12.43
N ASP A 806 -0.68 34.79 11.79
CA ASP A 806 -0.37 36.07 12.42
C ASP A 806 -1.52 36.48 13.36
N ASP A 807 -2.75 36.15 12.96
CA ASP A 807 -4.00 36.28 13.74
C ASP A 807 -4.97 35.15 13.33
N PRO A 808 -6.12 34.95 14.02
CA PRO A 808 -7.06 33.86 13.71
C PRO A 808 -7.60 33.84 12.27
N HIS A 809 -7.50 34.94 11.52
CA HIS A 809 -8.00 35.11 10.15
C HIS A 809 -6.89 35.36 9.11
N THR A 810 -5.62 35.51 9.52
CA THR A 810 -4.49 35.77 8.64
C THR A 810 -3.50 34.61 8.63
N LEU A 811 -3.45 33.91 7.48
CA LEU A 811 -2.53 32.82 7.18
C LEU A 811 -1.23 33.35 6.58
N ARG A 812 -0.09 33.00 7.18
CA ARG A 812 1.24 33.25 6.62
C ARG A 812 1.82 31.98 6.01
N LEU A 813 2.20 32.04 4.74
CA LEU A 813 2.80 30.90 4.05
C LEU A 813 4.20 30.60 4.58
N GLY A 814 4.47 29.31 4.80
CA GLY A 814 5.77 28.82 5.26
C GLY A 814 6.76 28.61 4.11
N LEU A 815 8.05 28.70 4.43
CA LEU A 815 9.16 28.50 3.48
C LEU A 815 9.18 27.09 2.86
N ARG A 816 8.54 26.10 3.49
CA ARG A 816 8.40 24.73 2.97
C ARG A 816 7.76 24.60 1.59
N LEU A 817 7.01 25.61 1.15
CA LEU A 817 6.36 25.62 -0.15
C LEU A 817 7.36 25.89 -1.29
N ILE A 818 8.53 26.45 -0.97
CA ILE A 818 9.58 26.75 -1.94
C ILE A 818 10.24 25.45 -2.39
N ARG A 819 10.11 25.12 -3.68
CA ARG A 819 10.64 23.89 -4.26
C ARG A 819 12.17 23.85 -4.14
N GLY A 820 12.68 22.76 -3.58
CA GLY A 820 14.11 22.51 -3.43
C GLY A 820 14.78 23.26 -2.27
N LEU A 821 14.00 23.92 -1.39
CA LEU A 821 14.51 24.45 -0.12
C LEU A 821 14.51 23.36 0.94
N SER A 822 15.62 23.22 1.70
CA SER A 822 15.69 22.25 2.79
C SER A 822 15.19 22.85 4.11
N MET A 823 14.71 21.98 5.02
CA MET A 823 14.29 22.40 6.36
C MET A 823 15.45 23.01 7.16
N ASN A 824 16.66 22.48 6.98
CA ASN A 824 17.86 22.98 7.66
C ASN A 824 18.19 24.42 7.22
N ASP A 825 18.04 24.73 5.92
CA ASP A 825 18.25 26.09 5.42
C ASP A 825 17.25 27.07 6.04
N ALA A 826 15.97 26.68 6.13
CA ALA A 826 14.94 27.52 6.74
C ALA A 826 15.17 27.72 8.25
N GLN A 827 15.68 26.70 8.96
CA GLN A 827 16.06 26.83 10.37
C GLN A 827 17.26 27.78 10.54
N ALA A 828 18.25 27.75 9.64
CA ALA A 828 19.37 28.69 9.68
C ALA A 828 18.89 30.14 9.51
N ILE A 829 17.94 30.39 8.61
CA ILE A 829 17.29 31.71 8.44
C ILE A 829 16.61 32.15 9.74
N GLN A 830 15.81 31.27 10.35
CA GLN A 830 15.11 31.57 11.61
C GLN A 830 16.08 31.87 12.76
N GLN A 831 17.17 31.11 12.88
CA GLN A 831 18.20 31.32 13.90
C GLN A 831 18.92 32.66 13.69
N ALA A 832 19.34 32.94 12.45
CA ALA A 832 19.98 34.20 12.12
C ALA A 832 19.05 35.38 12.40
N ARG A 833 17.77 35.29 12.02
CA ARG A 833 16.73 36.31 12.24
C ARG A 833 16.54 36.73 13.69
N ARG A 834 16.87 35.88 14.68
CA ARG A 834 16.83 36.25 16.11
C ARG A 834 17.74 37.44 16.46
N HIS A 835 18.74 37.73 15.64
CA HIS A 835 19.65 38.88 15.79
C HIS A 835 19.13 40.15 15.09
N GLY A 836 17.85 40.19 14.68
CA GLY A 836 17.21 41.30 13.99
C GLY A 836 16.82 40.98 12.54
N PRO A 837 15.93 41.77 11.91
CA PRO A 837 15.51 41.55 10.52
C PRO A 837 16.69 41.73 9.55
N PHE A 838 16.66 41.01 8.43
CA PHE A 838 17.59 41.16 7.32
C PHE A 838 17.24 42.43 6.54
N ARG A 839 18.26 43.21 6.15
CA ARG A 839 18.10 44.43 5.36
C ARG A 839 18.58 44.29 3.93
N SER A 840 19.40 43.29 3.62
CA SER A 840 19.85 42.98 2.26
C SER A 840 20.08 41.49 2.02
N VAL A 841 20.18 41.12 0.74
CA VAL A 841 20.52 39.75 0.32
C VAL A 841 21.94 39.37 0.77
N ASP A 842 22.89 40.31 0.76
CA ASP A 842 24.26 40.09 1.27
C ASP A 842 24.28 39.80 2.76
N GLU A 843 23.47 40.54 3.52
CA GLU A 843 23.34 40.35 4.96
C GLU A 843 22.72 38.98 5.28
N LEU A 844 21.68 38.59 4.54
CA LEU A 844 21.09 37.25 4.61
C LEU A 844 22.16 36.18 4.36
N ALA A 845 22.92 36.29 3.26
CA ALA A 845 23.97 35.32 2.89
C ALA A 845 25.01 35.17 4.01
N ARG A 846 25.55 36.29 4.47
CA ARG A 846 26.63 36.35 5.47
C ARG A 846 26.19 35.80 6.83
N ARG A 847 24.99 36.15 7.30
CA ARG A 847 24.49 35.74 8.62
C ARG A 847 24.01 34.29 8.66
N THR A 848 23.54 33.76 7.53
CA THR A 848 23.00 32.39 7.46
C THR A 848 24.02 31.37 6.95
N GLY A 849 25.06 31.80 6.24
CA GLY A 849 26.04 30.92 5.60
C GLY A 849 25.46 30.12 4.43
N LEU A 850 24.28 30.49 3.92
CA LEU A 850 23.61 29.78 2.84
C LEU A 850 24.36 29.90 1.52
N THR A 851 24.28 28.85 0.70
CA THR A 851 24.88 28.85 -0.63
C THR A 851 24.14 29.81 -1.57
N ARG A 852 24.85 30.33 -2.58
CA ARG A 852 24.25 31.09 -3.69
C ARG A 852 23.03 30.38 -4.28
N GLY A 853 23.10 29.06 -4.47
CA GLY A 853 21.98 28.29 -5.02
C GLY A 853 20.72 28.35 -4.15
N THR A 854 20.86 28.35 -2.82
CA THR A 854 19.72 28.47 -1.89
C THR A 854 19.16 29.90 -1.89
N ILE A 855 20.01 30.91 -1.88
CA ILE A 855 19.60 32.33 -1.92
C ILE A 855 18.88 32.65 -3.24
N SER A 856 19.41 32.17 -4.37
CA SER A 856 18.76 32.30 -5.66
C SER A 856 17.38 31.64 -5.68
N ARG A 857 17.17 30.51 -4.98
CA ARG A 857 15.83 29.90 -4.85
C ARG A 857 14.88 30.75 -4.01
N LEU A 858 15.34 31.34 -2.90
CA LEU A 858 14.52 32.24 -2.07
C LEU A 858 14.09 33.49 -2.83
N ALA A 859 15.04 34.14 -3.50
CA ALA A 859 14.77 35.29 -4.35
C ALA A 859 13.88 34.92 -5.54
N ALA A 860 14.16 33.79 -6.20
CA ALA A 860 13.32 33.29 -7.29
C ALA A 860 11.92 32.93 -6.81
N ALA A 861 11.70 32.59 -5.53
CA ALA A 861 10.38 32.31 -4.98
C ALA A 861 9.65 33.54 -4.42
N ASP A 862 10.19 34.74 -4.65
CA ASP A 862 9.64 36.01 -4.17
C ASP A 862 9.57 36.13 -2.63
N ALA A 863 10.49 35.45 -1.93
CA ALA A 863 10.53 35.43 -0.46
C ALA A 863 11.30 36.61 0.17
N CYS A 864 11.77 37.55 -0.65
CA CYS A 864 12.57 38.71 -0.22
C CYS A 864 11.77 40.02 -0.23
N GLY A 865 10.44 39.96 -0.18
CA GLY A 865 9.57 41.13 -0.29
C GLY A 865 9.81 42.18 0.80
N SER A 866 10.24 41.77 1.99
CA SER A 866 10.61 42.66 3.10
C SER A 866 11.92 43.43 2.92
N LEU A 867 12.68 43.18 1.85
CA LEU A 867 13.95 43.87 1.55
C LEU A 867 13.77 45.09 0.62
N ASP A 868 12.55 45.59 0.43
CA ASP A 868 12.21 46.72 -0.46
C ASP A 868 12.78 46.57 -1.88
N CYS A 869 12.84 45.33 -2.39
CA CYS A 869 13.32 45.03 -3.73
C CYS A 869 12.35 44.13 -4.50
N HIS A 870 12.15 44.40 -5.79
CA HIS A 870 11.34 43.53 -6.64
C HIS A 870 12.09 42.23 -6.96
N ARG A 871 11.36 41.14 -7.21
CA ARG A 871 11.89 39.79 -7.45
C ARG A 871 13.09 39.73 -8.40
N ARG A 872 13.03 40.42 -9.54
CA ARG A 872 14.11 40.44 -10.54
C ARG A 872 15.40 41.03 -9.97
N GLN A 873 15.29 42.07 -9.14
CA GLN A 873 16.42 42.67 -8.43
C GLN A 873 16.97 41.71 -7.36
N ALA A 874 16.09 41.06 -6.59
CA ALA A 874 16.52 40.08 -5.59
C ALA A 874 17.28 38.91 -6.22
N VAL A 875 16.81 38.41 -7.38
CA VAL A 875 17.51 37.34 -8.14
C VAL A 875 18.87 37.84 -8.63
N TRP A 876 18.96 39.05 -9.15
CA TRP A 876 20.23 39.65 -9.56
C TRP A 876 21.23 39.75 -8.38
N ASN A 877 20.78 40.28 -7.24
CA ASN A 877 21.59 40.40 -6.02
C ASN A 877 21.95 39.02 -5.42
N ALA A 878 21.16 37.99 -5.68
CA ALA A 878 21.52 36.63 -5.30
C ALA A 878 22.66 36.07 -6.17
N LEU A 879 22.76 36.50 -7.44
CA LEU A 879 23.81 36.03 -8.36
C LEU A 879 25.19 36.65 -8.05
N SER A 880 25.23 37.82 -7.39
CA SER A 880 26.48 38.46 -6.95
C SER A 880 27.11 37.79 -5.71
N GLN A 881 26.40 36.88 -5.04
CA GLN A 881 26.93 36.18 -3.86
C GLN A 881 28.06 35.20 -4.23
N PRO A 882 29.10 35.08 -3.39
CA PRO A 882 30.16 34.10 -3.61
C PRO A 882 29.59 32.67 -3.57
N ALA A 883 30.11 31.79 -4.41
CA ALA A 883 29.67 30.39 -4.47
C ALA A 883 29.90 29.64 -3.15
N HIS A 884 30.94 30.02 -2.39
CA HIS A 884 31.27 29.51 -1.07
C HIS A 884 31.74 30.64 -0.15
N HIS A 885 31.17 30.73 1.06
CA HIS A 885 31.70 31.60 2.11
C HIS A 885 32.99 30.99 2.68
N ARG A 886 34.15 31.35 2.15
CA ARG A 886 35.43 31.14 2.83
C ARG A 886 35.73 32.37 3.69
N PRO A 887 35.91 32.24 5.01
CA PRO A 887 36.45 33.34 5.80
C PRO A 887 37.92 33.51 5.40
N SER A 888 38.24 34.57 4.65
CA SER A 888 39.62 34.99 4.44
C SER A 888 39.93 36.10 5.45
N PRO A 889 40.73 35.85 6.49
CA PRO A 889 40.98 36.82 7.56
C PRO A 889 41.78 38.07 7.14
N LEU A 890 42.30 38.10 5.90
CA LEU A 890 43.12 39.19 5.35
C LEU A 890 42.34 40.21 4.51
N ILE A 891 41.04 39.98 4.27
CA ILE A 891 40.17 40.90 3.52
C ILE A 891 38.96 41.18 4.41
N ASP A 892 39.06 42.23 5.22
CA ASP A 892 37.93 42.76 5.97
C ASP A 892 36.89 43.29 4.97
N PRO A 893 35.63 42.81 4.94
CA PRO A 893 34.64 43.21 3.93
C PRO A 893 34.09 44.63 4.12
N GLN A 894 34.75 45.48 4.91
CA GLN A 894 34.33 46.86 5.14
C GLN A 894 34.41 47.72 3.86
N ASP A 895 35.23 47.35 2.88
CA ASP A 895 35.31 48.00 1.56
C ASP A 895 34.68 47.16 0.45
N SER A 896 33.42 46.77 0.63
CA SER A 896 32.62 46.42 -0.55
C SER A 896 32.38 47.73 -1.31
N LEU A 897 33.13 47.95 -2.39
CA LEU A 897 32.82 48.98 -3.39
C LEU A 897 31.33 48.85 -3.71
N THR A 898 30.50 49.75 -3.17
CA THR A 898 29.08 49.81 -3.49
C THR A 898 28.96 50.21 -4.95
N GLU A 899 29.00 49.22 -5.84
CA GLU A 899 28.52 49.37 -7.19
C GLU A 899 27.11 49.95 -7.10
N ARG A 900 26.83 51.00 -7.88
CA ARG A 900 25.49 51.59 -7.90
C ARG A 900 24.48 50.49 -8.21
N PRO A 901 23.41 50.32 -7.41
CA PRO A 901 22.42 49.30 -7.67
C PRO A 901 21.87 49.47 -9.08
N VAL A 902 22.07 48.44 -9.92
CA VAL A 902 21.50 48.40 -11.27
C VAL A 902 19.99 48.33 -11.11
N GLY A 903 19.28 49.40 -11.42
CA GLY A 903 17.81 49.43 -11.38
C GLY A 903 17.23 48.64 -12.54
N LEU A 904 16.96 47.35 -12.32
CA LEU A 904 16.28 46.51 -13.31
C LEU A 904 14.78 46.83 -13.33
N ALA A 905 14.19 46.85 -14.53
CA ALA A 905 12.73 46.96 -14.66
C ALA A 905 12.04 45.78 -13.96
N ALA A 906 10.94 46.05 -13.26
CA ALA A 906 10.12 45.02 -12.64
C ALA A 906 9.62 44.00 -13.68
N ALA A 907 9.39 42.76 -13.24
CA ALA A 907 8.78 41.76 -14.08
C ALA A 907 7.31 42.12 -14.34
N SER A 908 6.78 41.74 -15.50
CA SER A 908 5.34 41.84 -15.73
C SER A 908 4.59 40.88 -14.81
N ILE A 909 3.32 41.17 -14.51
CA ILE A 909 2.50 40.31 -13.63
C ILE A 909 2.43 38.86 -14.17
N GLN A 910 2.39 38.68 -15.50
CA GLN A 910 2.37 37.36 -16.14
C GLN A 910 3.68 36.57 -15.92
N GLU A 911 4.83 37.25 -15.99
CA GLU A 911 6.14 36.65 -15.69
C GLU A 911 6.23 36.25 -14.21
N GLU A 912 5.72 37.08 -13.30
CA GLU A 912 5.69 36.79 -11.87
C GLU A 912 4.81 35.58 -11.55
N VAL A 913 3.59 35.52 -12.12
CA VAL A 913 2.67 34.38 -11.96
C VAL A 913 3.31 33.08 -12.48
N THR A 914 3.95 33.13 -13.64
CA THR A 914 4.65 31.96 -14.21
C THR A 914 5.76 31.47 -13.28
N SER A 915 6.55 32.41 -12.77
CA SER A 915 7.66 32.12 -11.86
C SER A 915 7.17 31.57 -10.52
N ASP A 916 6.04 32.06 -9.98
CA ASP A 916 5.39 31.54 -8.78
C ASP A 916 5.02 30.06 -8.93
N TYR A 917 4.37 29.68 -10.02
CA TYR A 917 4.02 28.28 -10.28
C TYR A 917 5.24 27.36 -10.47
N GLN A 918 6.34 27.88 -10.99
CA GLN A 918 7.59 27.13 -11.12
C GLN A 918 8.30 26.92 -9.78
N THR A 919 8.24 27.91 -8.88
CA THR A 919 9.03 27.95 -7.65
C THR A 919 8.27 27.50 -6.40
N THR A 920 7.03 27.93 -6.21
CA THR A 920 6.19 27.56 -5.05
C THR A 920 5.01 26.66 -5.44
N GLY A 921 4.67 26.61 -6.74
CA GLY A 921 3.54 25.83 -7.24
C GLY A 921 2.17 26.46 -7.02
N LEU A 922 2.12 27.71 -6.56
CA LEU A 922 0.90 28.50 -6.37
C LEU A 922 1.21 29.99 -6.54
N THR A 923 0.21 30.80 -6.88
CA THR A 923 0.35 32.26 -6.89
C THR A 923 -0.74 32.91 -6.03
N LEU A 924 -0.39 34.02 -5.38
CA LEU A 924 -1.34 34.87 -4.66
C LEU A 924 -1.90 36.01 -5.54
N ARG A 925 -1.31 36.19 -6.74
CA ARG A 925 -1.66 37.16 -7.78
C ARG A 925 -2.86 36.67 -8.62
N PRO A 926 -3.33 37.41 -9.64
CA PRO A 926 -4.43 36.98 -10.50
C PRO A 926 -4.19 35.62 -11.16
N HIS A 927 -5.28 34.88 -11.37
CA HIS A 927 -5.25 33.54 -11.97
C HIS A 927 -4.79 33.60 -13.44
N PRO A 928 -3.98 32.66 -13.96
CA PRO A 928 -3.43 32.71 -15.32
C PRO A 928 -4.47 32.88 -16.44
N MET A 929 -5.67 32.32 -16.25
CA MET A 929 -6.76 32.44 -17.22
C MET A 929 -7.27 33.88 -17.37
N SER A 930 -7.09 34.75 -16.36
CA SER A 930 -7.56 36.14 -16.44
C SER A 930 -6.83 36.95 -17.51
N PHE A 931 -5.56 36.64 -17.81
CA PHE A 931 -4.79 37.32 -18.86
C PHE A 931 -5.32 37.04 -20.28
N HIS A 932 -6.01 35.92 -20.46
CA HIS A 932 -6.56 35.50 -21.75
C HIS A 932 -8.08 35.69 -21.84
N ARG A 933 -8.71 36.29 -20.81
CA ARG A 933 -10.17 36.40 -20.68
C ARG A 933 -10.83 37.07 -21.89
N GLU A 934 -10.32 38.20 -22.35
CA GLU A 934 -10.90 38.92 -23.50
C GLU A 934 -10.86 38.10 -24.81
N THR A 935 -9.84 37.25 -24.97
CA THR A 935 -9.74 36.36 -26.14
C THR A 935 -10.69 35.17 -26.01
N LEU A 936 -10.85 34.64 -24.80
CA LEU A 936 -11.79 33.56 -24.50
C LEU A 936 -13.25 34.02 -24.62
N ASP A 937 -13.56 35.23 -24.20
CA ASP A 937 -14.89 35.84 -24.34
C ASP A 937 -15.25 36.03 -25.82
N ARG A 938 -14.31 36.50 -26.66
CA ARG A 938 -14.49 36.56 -28.13
C ARG A 938 -14.74 35.19 -28.77
N GLN A 939 -14.25 34.10 -28.16
CA GLN A 939 -14.49 32.73 -28.62
C GLN A 939 -15.81 32.12 -28.09
N GLY A 940 -16.53 32.85 -27.22
CA GLY A 940 -17.78 32.43 -26.59
C GLY A 940 -17.59 31.45 -25.43
N VAL A 941 -16.48 31.55 -24.69
CA VAL A 941 -16.19 30.72 -23.52
C VAL A 941 -16.89 31.25 -22.28
N VAL A 942 -17.66 30.40 -21.62
CA VAL A 942 -18.43 30.74 -20.42
C VAL A 942 -17.56 30.57 -19.17
N PRO A 943 -17.52 31.55 -18.25
CA PRO A 943 -16.82 31.39 -16.96
C PRO A 943 -17.55 30.40 -16.06
N ALA A 944 -16.81 29.72 -15.17
CA ALA A 944 -17.33 28.71 -14.26
C ALA A 944 -18.52 29.19 -13.43
N GLU A 945 -18.47 30.43 -12.90
CA GLU A 945 -19.56 31.01 -12.09
C GLU A 945 -20.90 31.09 -12.84
N ARG A 946 -20.87 31.36 -14.15
CA ARG A 946 -22.08 31.55 -14.97
C ARG A 946 -22.70 30.23 -15.40
N LEU A 947 -21.98 29.12 -15.31
CA LEU A 947 -22.50 27.79 -15.64
C LEU A 947 -23.70 27.40 -14.77
N LEU A 948 -23.75 27.88 -13.52
CA LEU A 948 -24.87 27.65 -12.60
C LEU A 948 -26.18 28.34 -13.04
N GLN A 949 -26.08 29.38 -13.86
CA GLN A 949 -27.23 30.18 -14.32
C GLN A 949 -27.78 29.69 -15.67
N LEU A 950 -27.03 28.84 -16.39
CA LEU A 950 -27.44 28.34 -17.69
C LEU A 950 -28.46 27.18 -17.60
N PRO A 951 -29.34 27.03 -18.60
CA PRO A 951 -30.32 25.95 -18.63
C PRO A 951 -29.65 24.58 -18.91
N HIS A 952 -30.30 23.52 -18.40
CA HIS A 952 -29.89 22.14 -18.64
C HIS A 952 -29.85 21.81 -20.15
N ASN A 953 -28.91 20.96 -20.57
CA ASN A 953 -28.71 20.48 -21.93
C ASN A 953 -28.29 21.55 -22.97
N ARG A 954 -27.82 22.72 -22.51
CA ARG A 954 -27.27 23.76 -23.39
C ARG A 954 -25.85 23.40 -23.86
N GLN A 955 -25.54 23.71 -25.12
CA GLN A 955 -24.16 23.65 -25.63
C GLN A 955 -23.33 24.79 -25.06
N VAL A 956 -22.18 24.45 -24.47
CA VAL A 956 -21.28 25.42 -23.83
C VAL A 956 -19.83 25.18 -24.26
N LYS A 957 -19.05 26.26 -24.26
CA LYS A 957 -17.59 26.20 -24.32
C LYS A 957 -17.03 26.63 -22.98
N VAL A 958 -16.13 25.85 -22.43
CA VAL A 958 -15.45 26.13 -21.16
C VAL A 958 -13.95 25.99 -21.36
N ALA A 959 -13.16 26.82 -20.70
CA ALA A 959 -11.71 26.77 -20.76
C ALA A 959 -11.14 26.86 -19.35
N GLY A 960 -10.02 26.19 -19.12
CA GLY A 960 -9.35 26.26 -17.83
C GLY A 960 -8.12 25.38 -17.75
N MET A 961 -7.39 25.58 -16.66
CA MET A 961 -6.26 24.74 -16.29
C MET A 961 -6.77 23.42 -15.68
N ILE A 962 -6.13 22.31 -16.03
CA ILE A 962 -6.52 21.00 -15.50
C ILE A 962 -5.91 20.85 -14.11
N THR A 963 -6.78 20.78 -13.12
CA THR A 963 -6.35 20.57 -11.73
C THR A 963 -6.24 19.10 -11.41
N MET A 964 -7.19 18.30 -11.90
CA MET A 964 -7.32 16.90 -11.57
C MET A 964 -7.90 16.08 -12.72
N ARG A 965 -7.35 14.88 -12.92
CA ARG A 965 -7.94 13.83 -13.75
C ARG A 965 -8.19 12.60 -12.88
N GLN A 966 -9.41 12.07 -12.90
CA GLN A 966 -9.83 10.92 -12.11
C GLN A 966 -10.57 9.92 -13.01
N ARG A 967 -10.08 8.68 -13.10
CA ARG A 967 -10.75 7.62 -13.87
C ARG A 967 -11.12 6.46 -12.92
N PRO A 968 -12.33 6.43 -12.36
CA PRO A 968 -12.72 5.37 -11.44
C PRO A 968 -12.71 4.01 -12.14
N ALA A 969 -12.16 2.99 -11.46
CA ALA A 969 -12.13 1.60 -11.93
C ALA A 969 -13.49 1.06 -12.38
N THR A 970 -14.58 1.62 -11.84
CA THR A 970 -15.96 1.16 -12.03
C THR A 970 -16.78 2.06 -12.94
N GLY A 971 -16.20 3.15 -13.45
CA GLY A 971 -16.87 4.11 -14.33
C GLY A 971 -17.07 3.63 -15.77
N LYS A 972 -16.94 2.33 -16.07
CA LYS A 972 -16.99 1.77 -17.43
C LYS A 972 -16.14 2.55 -18.46
N GLY A 973 -15.00 3.07 -18.02
CA GLY A 973 -14.08 3.85 -18.85
C GLY A 973 -14.31 5.36 -18.91
N ILE A 974 -15.25 5.92 -18.13
CA ILE A 974 -15.46 7.38 -17.97
C ILE A 974 -14.34 8.01 -17.13
N THR A 975 -13.81 9.14 -17.60
CA THR A 975 -12.83 9.97 -16.89
C THR A 975 -13.47 11.29 -16.46
N PHE A 976 -13.41 11.60 -15.17
CA PHE A 976 -13.80 12.89 -14.61
C PHE A 976 -12.59 13.83 -14.61
N VAL A 977 -12.76 15.05 -15.13
CA VAL A 977 -11.69 16.04 -15.18
C VAL A 977 -12.19 17.33 -14.56
N THR A 978 -11.39 17.99 -13.73
CA THR A 978 -11.70 19.31 -13.18
C THR A 978 -10.86 20.36 -13.88
N LEU A 979 -11.51 21.33 -14.52
CA LEU A 979 -10.88 22.56 -14.99
C LEU A 979 -11.02 23.66 -13.94
N GLU A 980 -10.05 24.55 -13.89
CA GLU A 980 -10.05 25.73 -13.04
C GLU A 980 -9.85 26.99 -13.88
N ASP A 981 -10.72 27.97 -13.66
CA ASP A 981 -10.61 29.32 -14.19
C ASP A 981 -10.57 30.34 -13.04
N GLU A 982 -10.44 31.63 -13.38
CA GLU A 982 -10.40 32.73 -12.43
C GLU A 982 -11.65 32.85 -11.54
N THR A 983 -12.79 32.32 -11.98
CA THR A 983 -14.08 32.41 -11.29
C THR A 983 -14.42 31.17 -10.47
N GLY A 984 -13.91 30.00 -10.84
CA GLY A 984 -14.13 28.77 -10.09
C GLY A 984 -13.64 27.50 -10.78
N ILE A 985 -14.32 26.41 -10.47
CA ILE A 985 -14.03 25.08 -11.01
C ILE A 985 -15.15 24.61 -11.93
N VAL A 986 -14.79 23.90 -12.99
CA VAL A 986 -15.71 23.27 -13.93
C VAL A 986 -15.46 21.76 -13.95
N ASN A 987 -16.50 20.98 -13.67
CA ASN A 987 -16.42 19.53 -13.71
C ASN A 987 -16.77 18.99 -15.10
N LEU A 988 -15.89 18.19 -15.66
CA LEU A 988 -16.04 17.55 -16.97
C LEU A 988 -16.23 16.04 -16.82
N VAL A 989 -17.05 15.47 -17.69
CA VAL A 989 -17.24 14.03 -17.85
C VAL A 989 -16.81 13.65 -19.26
N VAL A 990 -15.75 12.85 -19.37
CA VAL A 990 -15.16 12.39 -20.64
C VAL A 990 -15.42 10.90 -20.79
N TYR A 991 -16.20 10.51 -21.80
CA TYR A 991 -16.44 9.10 -22.13
C TYR A 991 -15.22 8.47 -22.82
N LYS A 992 -15.08 7.14 -22.70
CA LYS A 992 -13.94 6.37 -23.25
C LYS A 992 -13.69 6.67 -24.73
N ASN A 993 -14.73 6.66 -25.55
CA ASN A 993 -14.63 6.95 -26.98
C ASN A 993 -14.07 8.36 -27.29
N ILE A 994 -14.42 9.37 -26.50
CA ILE A 994 -13.90 10.73 -26.65
C ILE A 994 -12.46 10.80 -26.14
N TRP A 995 -12.18 10.14 -25.01
CA TRP A 995 -10.82 10.05 -24.46
C TRP A 995 -9.86 9.41 -25.47
N ASP A 996 -10.24 8.27 -26.04
CA ASP A 996 -9.42 7.52 -27.00
C ASP A 996 -9.26 8.34 -28.30
N ARG A 997 -10.32 9.03 -28.77
CA ARG A 997 -10.25 9.90 -29.95
C ARG A 997 -9.30 11.09 -29.78
N PHE A 998 -9.28 11.72 -28.61
CA PHE A 998 -8.43 12.89 -28.31
C PHE A 998 -7.26 12.53 -27.39
N HIS A 999 -6.81 11.27 -27.39
CA HIS A 999 -5.84 10.74 -26.44
C HIS A 999 -4.57 11.61 -26.27
N PRO A 1000 -3.94 12.13 -27.35
CA PRO A 1000 -2.77 13.00 -27.22
C PRO A 1000 -3.04 14.25 -26.37
N VAL A 1001 -4.15 14.96 -26.66
CA VAL A 1001 -4.56 16.18 -25.96
C VAL A 1001 -5.03 15.86 -24.54
N ALA A 1002 -5.82 14.79 -24.38
CA ALA A 1002 -6.39 14.36 -23.11
C ALA A 1002 -5.33 13.96 -22.07
N ARG A 1003 -4.14 13.53 -22.52
CA ARG A 1003 -3.07 13.07 -21.62
C ARG A 1003 -1.95 14.09 -21.40
N HIS A 1004 -1.55 14.83 -22.43
CA HIS A 1004 -0.33 15.65 -22.37
C HIS A 1004 -0.58 17.14 -22.12
N SER A 1005 -1.76 17.65 -22.46
CA SER A 1005 -2.06 19.07 -22.28
C SER A 1005 -2.45 19.40 -20.84
N ASN A 1006 -1.96 20.53 -20.30
CA ASN A 1006 -2.29 21.02 -18.95
C ASN A 1006 -3.46 22.02 -18.91
N ALA A 1007 -3.97 22.45 -20.06
CA ALA A 1007 -5.08 23.38 -20.16
C ALA A 1007 -5.93 23.06 -21.39
N TRP A 1008 -7.25 23.02 -21.22
CA TRP A 1008 -8.17 22.64 -22.29
C TRP A 1008 -9.16 23.73 -22.63
N LEU A 1009 -9.46 23.84 -23.91
CA LEU A 1009 -10.70 24.40 -24.40
C LEU A 1009 -11.65 23.24 -24.70
N VAL A 1010 -12.80 23.23 -24.04
CA VAL A 1010 -13.74 22.12 -24.09
C VAL A 1010 -15.06 22.60 -24.67
N ARG A 1011 -15.58 21.85 -25.65
CA ARG A 1011 -16.95 22.00 -26.14
C ARG A 1011 -17.77 20.81 -25.67
N GLY A 1012 -18.92 21.08 -25.06
CA GLY A 1012 -19.73 20.04 -24.48
C GLY A 1012 -21.13 20.49 -24.10
N ARG A 1013 -21.93 19.53 -23.63
CA ARG A 1013 -23.28 19.77 -23.16
C ARG A 1013 -23.30 19.93 -21.65
N LEU A 1014 -23.97 20.98 -21.18
CA LEU A 1014 -24.15 21.24 -19.77
C LEU A 1014 -25.22 20.31 -19.18
N GLU A 1015 -24.84 19.40 -18.29
CA GLU A 1015 -25.75 18.64 -17.47
C GLU A 1015 -25.85 19.26 -16.08
N ARG A 1016 -27.04 19.78 -15.79
CA ARG A 1016 -27.41 20.26 -14.46
C ARG A 1016 -28.44 19.33 -13.83
N ARG A 1017 -28.14 18.83 -12.62
CA ARG A 1017 -29.13 18.18 -11.75
C ARG A 1017 -29.04 18.86 -10.38
N GLU A 1018 -30.06 19.63 -10.03
CA GLU A 1018 -30.11 20.47 -8.83
C GLU A 1018 -28.96 21.50 -8.80
N ARG A 1019 -28.05 21.38 -7.80
CA ARG A 1019 -26.86 22.22 -7.62
C ARG A 1019 -25.60 21.65 -8.28
N VAL A 1020 -25.64 20.41 -8.77
CA VAL A 1020 -24.48 19.76 -9.37
C VAL A 1020 -24.48 20.04 -10.88
N VAL A 1021 -23.37 20.62 -11.35
CA VAL A 1021 -23.15 20.97 -12.75
C VAL A 1021 -21.96 20.21 -13.30
N HIS A 1022 -22.18 19.50 -14.41
CA HIS A 1022 -21.15 18.81 -15.17
C HIS A 1022 -21.24 19.21 -16.65
N VAL A 1023 -20.11 19.17 -17.35
CA VAL A 1023 -20.07 19.32 -18.80
C VAL A 1023 -19.70 17.98 -19.42
N LEU A 1024 -20.63 17.39 -20.17
CA LEU A 1024 -20.36 16.21 -20.99
C LEU A 1024 -19.49 16.62 -22.18
N VAL A 1025 -18.26 16.13 -22.20
CA VAL A 1025 -17.26 16.52 -23.20
C VAL A 1025 -17.58 15.90 -24.55
N GLN A 1026 -17.63 16.74 -25.59
CA GLN A 1026 -17.80 16.30 -26.98
C GLN A 1026 -16.53 16.55 -27.82
N HIS A 1027 -15.77 17.58 -27.47
CA HIS A 1027 -14.55 17.96 -28.18
C HIS A 1027 -13.52 18.55 -27.21
N LEU A 1028 -12.26 18.13 -27.35
CA LEU A 1028 -11.12 18.65 -26.60
C LEU A 1028 -10.14 19.35 -27.54
N GLN A 1029 -9.73 20.56 -27.18
CA GLN A 1029 -8.70 21.32 -27.87
C GLN A 1029 -7.62 21.75 -26.87
N ASP A 1030 -6.37 21.67 -27.30
CA ASP A 1030 -5.21 22.04 -26.49
C ASP A 1030 -5.07 23.57 -26.39
N LEU A 1031 -5.02 24.10 -25.16
CA LEU A 1031 -4.64 25.50 -24.86
C LEU A 1031 -3.22 25.61 -24.29
N GLY A 1032 -2.51 24.49 -24.14
CA GLY A 1032 -1.20 24.41 -23.52
C GLY A 1032 -0.12 25.23 -24.24
N GLN A 1033 -0.21 25.40 -25.57
CA GLN A 1033 0.72 26.27 -26.32
C GLN A 1033 0.58 27.75 -25.96
N GLN A 1034 -0.60 28.19 -25.48
CA GLN A 1034 -0.84 29.58 -25.06
C GLN A 1034 -0.53 29.80 -23.57
N LEU A 1035 -0.40 28.72 -22.79
CA LEU A 1035 -0.20 28.71 -21.33
C LEU A 1035 1.06 27.92 -20.93
N SER A 1036 2.10 27.96 -21.78
CA SER A 1036 3.20 26.98 -21.94
C SER A 1036 4.11 26.71 -20.74
N HIS A 1037 3.84 27.24 -19.55
CA HIS A 1037 4.74 27.16 -18.40
C HIS A 1037 4.05 26.85 -17.06
N ILE A 1038 2.81 26.36 -17.08
CA ILE A 1038 2.01 26.20 -15.86
C ILE A 1038 1.81 24.71 -15.49
N VAL A 1039 1.84 24.47 -14.18
CA VAL A 1039 1.96 23.22 -13.41
C VAL A 1039 1.27 21.99 -14.03
N ALA A 1040 1.91 20.83 -13.90
CA ALA A 1040 1.32 19.53 -14.23
C ALA A 1040 0.11 19.20 -13.33
N SER A 1041 -0.94 18.61 -13.90
CA SER A 1041 -2.14 18.21 -13.16
C SER A 1041 -1.84 17.10 -12.13
N ARG A 1042 -2.67 17.01 -11.08
CA ARG A 1042 -2.68 15.86 -10.17
C ARG A 1042 -3.58 14.76 -10.74
N ASP A 1043 -2.95 13.71 -11.27
CA ASP A 1043 -3.66 12.57 -11.83
C ASP A 1043 -3.86 11.49 -10.76
N PHE A 1044 -5.11 11.13 -10.48
CA PHE A 1044 -5.47 10.02 -9.60
C PHE A 1044 -5.97 8.85 -10.44
N HIS A 1045 -5.31 7.71 -10.31
CA HIS A 1045 -5.64 6.47 -11.01
C HIS A 1045 -6.58 5.59 -10.20
#